data_AF-A0A948D254-F1
#
_entry.id   AF-A0A948D254-F1
#
_cell.length_a   1.000
_cell.length_b   1.000
_cell.length_c   1.000
_cell.angle_alpha   90.00
_cell.angle_beta   90.00
_cell.angle_gamma   90.00
#
_symmetry.space_group_name_H-M   'P 1'
#
loop_
_entity.id
_entity.type
_entity.pdbx_description
1 polymer ?
#
loop_
_entity_poly.entity_id
_entity_poly.type
_entity_poly.pdbx_seq_one_letter_code
_entity_poly.pdbx_strand_id
1 'polypeptide(L)'
;MRKNIHENKDKKSIDEKNTDNRRYIRLKAVFPVEFQFLDPETGGSICDIKQGFTRDVGKGGICLEVNNTEEGFEDILKAQKAKLDLRLHIPLGDRETKAIATIAWYKKIKSGYPNKYIIGLSFIDIDPKERRRIYFHARRMILTPKVVSIVTLSLIAALIYFYAVDFSLRRENKRLVKELVEFSSAKSSLEKDLMKFDSEHKETEERLFENQQRMQEYEGQVEELIKLSAELKHKDELLQYFEQDRTQAKEKLKRAISAKHELSQEVANLSKYSEYLTQRISRLSKKRVTAEDNLKDLLSSFEHVEEKGISSMYKWIKNHQNKFTGLVVSYEGDKNLEDLAFSYDQSLAAQSFILMGDQANARQIFEFYKNKAKKVYGAFANAYDAYTGSVVEYTVHAGPNIWLGIAMLQYGNKFKDEKYLSVTEDIADWLIGLQKKDAEFGIRGGPDFTWFSTEHNLDAYAFFAMLYEITQEDKYLIAQKRTFEWLKNNAFDRKRGRLNRGKGDATIATDTFAWAIAAIGPKLLKESGMDPDQIIDFAETNCLVTTSYKRPSGEDIEITGFDFGKFEHMPRGGIVSTEWTAQMVVALKIMEKYHKGLNDYTKEKYYKRKADFYLSELEKMVIISPSKVGQGEGCLPYATQDNADTGHGWKAPAGSRTGSTAGTSYTIFASCNYNPLML
;
A
#
# COMPACT_ATOMS: atom_id res chain seq x y z
N MET A 1 -2.93 57.47 21.35
CA MET A 1 -2.73 58.53 22.37
C MET A 1 -1.41 59.22 22.09
N ARG A 2 -1.47 60.50 21.69
CA ARG A 2 -0.33 61.39 21.50
C ARG A 2 0.34 61.69 22.85
N LYS A 3 1.67 61.79 22.86
CA LYS A 3 2.38 62.76 23.71
C LYS A 3 3.69 63.16 23.02
N ASN A 4 3.67 64.37 22.44
CA ASN A 4 4.84 65.23 22.32
C ASN A 4 5.37 65.54 23.73
N ILE A 5 6.66 65.87 23.85
CA ILE A 5 7.15 67.11 24.49
C ILE A 5 8.67 67.21 24.33
N HIS A 6 9.04 68.33 23.71
CA HIS A 6 10.20 69.21 23.85
C HIS A 6 11.67 68.75 23.74
N GLU A 7 12.30 69.32 22.71
CA GLU A 7 13.61 69.96 22.78
C GLU A 7 13.81 70.79 24.05
N ASN A 8 14.97 70.63 24.69
CA ASN A 8 15.63 71.76 25.32
C ASN A 8 17.14 71.69 25.06
N LYS A 9 17.64 72.73 24.42
CA LYS A 9 19.06 73.02 24.22
C LYS A 9 19.59 73.58 25.53
N ASP A 10 20.64 72.96 26.08
CA ASP A 10 21.57 73.68 26.94
C ASP A 10 23.01 73.26 26.62
N LYS A 11 23.77 74.23 26.11
CA LYS A 11 25.22 74.22 26.03
C LYS A 11 25.76 74.39 27.46
N LYS A 12 26.58 73.46 27.95
CA LYS A 12 27.59 73.78 28.97
C LYS A 12 28.77 72.80 28.98
N SER A 13 29.95 73.41 29.01
CA SER A 13 31.29 72.93 29.33
C SER A 13 31.86 71.73 28.59
N ILE A 14 32.75 72.06 27.66
CA ILE A 14 33.91 71.27 27.23
C ILE A 14 34.68 70.86 28.49
N ASP A 15 34.71 69.57 28.76
CA ASP A 15 35.63 68.95 29.71
C ASP A 15 36.23 67.75 28.97
N GLU A 16 37.51 67.87 28.59
CA GLU A 16 38.28 66.86 27.87
C GLU A 16 38.43 65.60 28.72
N LYS A 17 37.50 64.66 28.54
CA LYS A 17 37.67 63.28 28.99
C LYS A 17 37.80 62.36 27.79
N ASN A 18 39.03 61.89 27.59
CA ASN A 18 39.43 60.76 26.74
C ASN A 18 38.31 59.71 26.59
N THR A 19 37.58 59.78 25.48
CA THR A 19 36.62 58.74 25.09
C THR A 19 37.38 57.69 24.29
N ASP A 20 37.93 56.69 25.00
CA ASP A 20 38.56 55.52 24.37
C ASP A 20 37.46 54.71 23.63
N ASN A 21 37.29 54.99 22.34
CA ASN A 21 36.27 54.39 21.47
C ASN A 21 36.54 52.90 21.11
N ARG A 22 37.41 52.20 21.84
CA ARG A 22 37.81 50.82 21.54
C ARG A 22 36.81 49.83 22.16
N ARG A 23 35.96 49.24 21.30
CA ARG A 23 35.08 48.12 21.68
C ARG A 23 35.89 46.82 21.79
N TYR A 24 36.22 46.40 23.01
CA TYR A 24 36.82 45.08 23.27
C TYR A 24 35.76 43.97 23.26
N ILE A 25 36.15 42.79 22.77
CA ILE A 25 35.40 41.55 22.90
C ILE A 25 35.89 40.86 24.18
N ARG A 26 35.07 40.88 25.23
CA ARG A 26 35.36 40.23 26.51
C ARG A 26 35.02 38.74 26.46
N LEU A 27 36.01 37.90 26.67
CA LEU A 27 35.94 36.45 26.64
C LEU A 27 35.69 35.86 28.02
N LYS A 28 35.03 34.70 28.04
CA LYS A 28 34.78 33.93 29.28
C LYS A 28 36.01 33.16 29.75
N ALA A 29 36.94 32.84 28.83
CA ALA A 29 38.23 32.20 29.10
C ALA A 29 39.37 33.20 28.88
N VAL A 30 40.49 33.00 29.58
CA VAL A 30 41.70 33.83 29.48
C VAL A 30 42.69 33.23 28.48
N PHE A 31 43.47 34.09 27.82
CA PHE A 31 44.64 33.70 27.04
C PHE A 31 45.91 33.95 27.85
N PRO A 32 46.83 32.98 27.96
CA PRO A 32 48.16 33.25 28.45
C PRO A 32 48.92 34.14 27.47
N VAL A 33 49.59 35.15 28.02
CA VAL A 33 50.43 36.09 27.28
C VAL A 33 51.76 36.18 27.98
N GLU A 34 52.82 35.85 27.27
CA GLU A 34 54.18 36.13 27.72
C GLU A 34 54.59 37.51 27.19
N PHE A 35 55.25 38.32 28.01
CA PHE A 35 55.67 39.65 27.62
C PHE A 35 57.02 40.05 28.21
N GLN A 36 57.75 40.89 27.49
CA GLN A 36 59.00 41.49 27.92
C GLN A 36 59.02 42.97 27.52
N PHE A 37 59.62 43.84 28.35
CA PHE A 37 59.80 45.26 28.01
C PHE A 37 61.02 45.43 27.11
N LEU A 38 60.91 46.28 26.10
CA LEU A 38 61.97 46.61 25.15
C LEU A 38 62.44 48.05 25.38
N ASP A 39 63.75 48.25 25.29
CA ASP A 39 64.41 49.56 25.37
C ASP A 39 63.96 50.46 24.22
N PRO A 40 63.47 51.69 24.49
CA PRO A 40 63.06 52.63 23.46
C PRO A 40 64.14 52.99 22.44
N GLU A 41 65.42 52.96 22.83
CA GLU A 41 66.55 53.41 22.01
C GLU A 41 67.31 52.27 21.33
N THR A 42 67.52 51.14 22.02
CA THR A 42 68.32 50.00 21.51
C THR A 42 67.48 48.82 21.00
N GLY A 43 66.20 48.74 21.38
CA GLY A 43 65.33 47.60 21.05
C GLY A 43 65.66 46.29 21.79
N GLY A 44 66.65 46.29 22.69
CA GLY A 44 67.01 45.15 23.53
C GLY A 44 66.02 44.93 24.69
N SER A 45 65.93 43.70 25.20
CA SER A 45 65.06 43.36 26.32
C SER A 45 65.57 43.97 27.64
N ILE A 46 64.70 44.73 28.33
CA ILE A 46 64.98 45.37 29.62
C ILE A 46 64.69 44.42 30.80
N CYS A 47 63.90 43.36 30.59
CA CYS A 47 63.53 42.42 31.65
C CYS A 47 63.39 40.99 31.14
N ASP A 48 63.42 40.04 32.08
CA ASP A 48 63.05 38.66 31.82
C ASP A 48 61.59 38.53 31.37
N ILE A 49 61.27 37.44 30.69
CA ILE A 49 59.91 37.15 30.20
C ILE A 49 58.95 37.00 31.39
N LYS A 50 57.91 37.83 31.42
CA LYS A 50 56.85 37.82 32.43
C LYS A 50 55.58 37.23 31.85
N GLN A 51 54.73 36.65 32.71
CA GLN A 51 53.46 36.06 32.31
C GLN A 51 52.27 36.92 32.75
N GLY A 52 51.30 37.03 31.86
CA GLY A 52 50.03 37.68 32.10
C GLY A 52 48.89 36.95 31.39
N PHE A 53 47.69 37.47 31.56
CA PHE A 53 46.49 36.90 30.98
C PHE A 53 45.66 37.98 30.30
N THR A 54 45.09 37.70 29.13
CA THR A 54 44.10 38.61 28.54
C THR A 54 42.75 37.92 28.38
N ARG A 55 41.68 38.67 28.65
CA ARG A 55 40.30 38.27 28.33
C ARG A 55 39.59 39.28 27.46
N ASP A 56 40.22 40.41 27.13
CA ASP A 56 39.59 41.50 26.39
C ASP A 56 40.43 41.78 25.13
N VAL A 57 39.86 41.44 23.97
CA VAL A 57 40.52 41.56 22.68
C VAL A 57 39.83 42.59 21.81
N GLY A 58 40.58 43.60 21.36
CA GLY A 58 40.14 44.59 20.39
C GLY A 58 40.74 44.36 19.00
N LYS A 59 40.27 45.10 17.99
CA LYS A 59 40.85 45.04 16.62
C LYS A 59 42.29 45.54 16.53
N GLY A 60 42.73 46.37 17.48
CA GLY A 60 44.04 47.03 17.49
C GLY A 60 44.82 46.86 18.80
N GLY A 61 44.41 45.97 19.69
CA GLY A 61 45.05 45.82 21.00
C GLY A 61 44.35 44.82 21.91
N ILE A 62 44.91 44.61 23.10
CA ILE A 62 44.40 43.71 24.14
C ILE A 62 44.48 44.37 25.52
N CYS A 63 43.72 43.85 26.47
CA CYS A 63 43.84 44.22 27.88
C CYS A 63 44.59 43.12 28.63
N LEU A 64 45.78 43.41 29.14
CA LEU A 64 46.64 42.46 29.84
C LEU A 64 46.41 42.58 31.36
N GLU A 65 46.04 41.48 32.00
CA GLU A 65 46.02 41.32 33.45
C GLU A 65 47.34 40.67 33.90
N VAL A 66 48.07 41.36 34.78
CA VAL A 66 49.33 40.88 35.34
C VAL A 66 49.19 40.83 36.86
N ASN A 67 49.60 39.71 37.45
CA ASN A 67 49.61 39.51 38.90
C ASN A 67 51.05 39.31 39.39
N ASN A 68 51.31 39.61 40.66
CA ASN A 68 52.57 39.26 41.36
C ASN A 68 53.82 39.87 40.73
N THR A 69 53.82 41.18 40.47
CA THR A 69 54.96 41.89 39.90
C THR A 69 55.90 42.43 40.98
N GLU A 70 57.19 42.44 40.71
CA GLU A 70 58.27 42.93 41.59
C GLU A 70 58.21 44.45 41.86
N GLU A 71 58.93 44.90 42.90
CA GLU A 71 59.14 46.32 43.19
C GLU A 71 59.91 47.01 42.05
N GLY A 72 59.40 48.15 41.56
CA GLY A 72 59.92 48.87 40.38
C GLY A 72 59.11 48.69 39.07
N PHE A 73 58.20 47.70 39.01
CA PHE A 73 57.33 47.50 37.84
C PHE A 73 56.42 48.70 37.55
N GLU A 74 55.98 49.42 38.59
CA GLU A 74 55.11 50.58 38.46
C GLU A 74 55.83 51.79 37.85
N ASP A 75 57.15 51.92 38.06
CA ASP A 75 57.94 53.03 37.53
C ASP A 75 58.15 52.89 36.01
N ILE A 76 58.29 51.65 35.52
CA ILE A 76 58.32 51.32 34.09
C ILE A 76 56.97 51.64 33.42
N LEU A 77 55.86 51.37 34.11
CA LEU A 77 54.52 51.69 33.60
C LEU A 77 54.24 53.21 33.58
N LYS A 78 54.70 53.96 34.59
CA LYS A 78 54.57 55.43 34.68
C LYS A 78 55.31 56.15 33.58
N ALA A 79 56.45 55.61 33.13
CA ALA A 79 57.26 56.22 32.09
C ALA A 79 56.56 56.28 30.72
N GLN A 80 55.53 55.45 30.46
CA GLN A 80 54.72 55.35 29.23
C GLN A 80 55.48 55.24 27.88
N LYS A 81 56.81 55.24 27.88
CA LYS A 81 57.67 55.16 26.68
C LYS A 81 58.11 53.73 26.33
N ALA A 82 57.83 52.75 27.19
CA ALA A 82 58.26 51.37 26.98
C ALA A 82 57.41 50.64 25.92
N LYS A 83 58.07 49.94 25.00
CA LYS A 83 57.45 48.98 24.08
C LYS A 83 57.45 47.59 24.71
N LEU A 84 56.44 46.78 24.44
CA LEU A 84 56.34 45.41 24.91
C LEU A 84 56.39 44.46 23.73
N ASP A 85 57.26 43.46 23.78
CA ASP A 85 57.17 42.27 22.93
C ASP A 85 56.23 41.27 23.60
N LEU A 86 55.22 40.81 22.86
CA LEU A 86 54.13 39.96 23.33
C LEU A 86 54.15 38.63 22.56
N ARG A 87 54.03 37.52 23.29
CA ARG A 87 53.78 36.18 22.73
C ARG A 87 52.44 35.68 23.26
N LEU A 88 51.45 35.65 22.37
CA LEU A 88 50.07 35.30 22.67
C LEU A 88 49.85 33.82 22.36
N HIS A 89 49.45 33.05 23.38
CA HIS A 89 49.14 31.63 23.23
C HIS A 89 47.62 31.45 23.12
N ILE A 90 47.12 31.35 21.89
CA ILE A 90 45.69 31.10 21.66
C ILE A 90 45.39 29.63 21.97
N PRO A 91 44.43 29.31 22.86
CA PRO A 91 44.03 27.94 23.15
C PRO A 91 43.64 27.18 21.87
N LEU A 92 44.15 25.93 21.74
CA LEU A 92 43.98 25.06 20.56
C LEU A 92 44.66 25.60 19.28
N GLY A 93 45.62 26.52 19.40
CA GLY A 93 46.47 26.97 18.31
C GLY A 93 47.88 26.39 18.42
N ASP A 94 48.40 25.88 17.30
CA ASP A 94 49.72 25.22 17.28
C ASP A 94 50.91 26.20 17.28
N ARG A 95 50.67 27.52 17.26
CA ARG A 95 51.71 28.55 17.11
C ARG A 95 51.39 29.78 17.95
N GLU A 96 52.42 30.32 18.61
CA GLU A 96 52.40 31.61 19.31
C GLU A 96 52.23 32.77 18.33
N THR A 97 51.40 33.75 18.68
CA THR A 97 51.28 35.00 17.92
C THR A 97 52.22 36.05 18.54
N LYS A 98 53.20 36.52 17.78
CA LYS A 98 54.13 37.58 18.21
C LYS A 98 53.59 38.96 17.85
N ALA A 99 53.72 39.92 18.76
CA ALA A 99 53.27 41.29 18.53
C ALA A 99 54.07 42.29 19.38
N ILE A 100 54.37 43.46 18.82
CA ILE A 100 54.93 44.59 19.57
C ILE A 100 53.80 45.55 19.91
N ALA A 101 53.68 45.95 21.18
CA ALA A 101 52.63 46.85 21.65
C ALA A 101 53.17 48.00 22.51
N THR A 102 52.45 49.12 22.54
CA THR A 102 52.66 50.20 23.50
C THR A 102 51.61 50.16 24.61
N ILE A 103 51.98 50.68 25.77
CA ILE A 103 51.05 50.92 26.88
C ILE A 103 50.18 52.12 26.53
N ALA A 104 48.88 51.90 26.37
CA ALA A 104 47.91 52.98 26.17
C ALA A 104 47.41 53.52 27.51
N TRP A 105 47.23 52.66 28.51
CA TRP A 105 46.88 53.02 29.88
C TRP A 105 47.18 51.85 30.82
N TYR A 106 47.27 52.12 32.11
CA TYR A 106 47.31 51.06 33.12
C TYR A 106 46.49 51.47 34.35
N LYS A 107 46.00 50.48 35.10
CA LYS A 107 45.26 50.65 36.34
C LYS A 107 45.69 49.59 37.36
N LYS A 108 46.08 50.05 38.55
CA LYS A 108 46.34 49.18 39.70
C LYS A 108 45.01 48.80 40.35
N ILE A 109 44.70 47.50 40.44
CA ILE A 109 43.46 47.02 41.08
C ILE A 109 43.68 46.74 42.57
N LYS A 110 44.80 46.09 42.91
CA LYS A 110 45.09 45.66 44.28
C LYS A 110 46.51 46.05 44.66
N SER A 111 46.64 46.76 45.78
CA SER A 111 47.91 47.13 46.40
C SER A 111 48.29 46.08 47.46
N GLY A 112 49.57 45.69 47.50
CA GLY A 112 50.08 44.61 48.38
C GLY A 112 50.00 43.22 47.75
N TYR A 113 50.90 42.30 48.15
CA TYR A 113 51.03 40.98 47.54
C TYR A 113 49.81 40.08 47.85
N PRO A 114 49.18 39.43 46.85
CA PRO A 114 49.45 39.52 45.42
C PRO A 114 48.94 40.86 44.83
N ASN A 115 49.85 41.65 44.22
CA ASN A 115 49.48 42.90 43.54
C ASN A 115 48.87 42.56 42.16
N LYS A 116 47.96 43.41 41.68
CA LYS A 116 47.26 43.18 40.41
C LYS A 116 47.16 44.45 39.57
N TYR A 117 47.58 44.35 38.32
CA TYR A 117 47.54 45.41 37.33
C TYR A 117 46.70 45.00 36.12
N ILE A 118 45.98 45.98 35.56
CA ILE A 118 45.37 45.90 34.23
C ILE A 118 46.10 46.90 33.35
N ILE A 119 46.57 46.45 32.19
CA ILE A 119 47.33 47.25 31.26
C ILE A 119 46.63 47.18 29.90
N GLY A 120 46.15 48.32 29.40
CA GLY A 120 45.64 48.44 28.05
C GLY A 120 46.79 48.55 27.06
N LEU A 121 46.91 47.59 26.14
CA LEU A 121 47.99 47.53 25.16
C LEU A 121 47.46 47.80 23.75
N SER A 122 48.19 48.60 22.98
CA SER A 122 47.89 48.90 21.58
C SER A 122 48.96 48.29 20.68
N PHE A 123 48.58 47.47 19.71
CA PHE A 123 49.54 46.86 18.79
C PHE A 123 50.16 47.92 17.88
N ILE A 124 51.49 47.97 17.85
CA ILE A 124 52.30 48.77 16.92
C ILE A 124 52.60 47.93 15.69
N ASP A 125 53.12 46.72 15.91
CA ASP A 125 53.50 45.79 14.85
C ASP A 125 53.00 44.38 15.18
N ILE A 126 52.25 43.82 14.24
CA ILE A 126 51.67 42.49 14.29
C ILE A 126 51.33 42.08 12.87
N ASP A 127 51.63 40.84 12.49
CA ASP A 127 51.21 40.30 11.19
C ASP A 127 49.69 40.51 11.02
N PRO A 128 49.22 41.19 9.96
CA PRO A 128 47.80 41.37 9.68
C PRO A 128 46.99 40.07 9.68
N LYS A 129 47.59 38.93 9.31
CA LYS A 129 46.97 37.59 9.37
C LYS A 129 46.75 37.14 10.81
N GLU A 130 47.75 37.28 11.66
CA GLU A 130 47.67 36.92 13.08
C GLU A 130 46.74 37.84 13.86
N ARG A 131 46.77 39.15 13.59
CA ARG A 131 45.81 40.13 14.15
C ARG A 131 44.37 39.74 13.82
N ARG A 132 44.13 39.35 12.58
CA ARG A 132 42.83 38.86 12.12
C ARG A 132 42.46 37.58 12.87
N ARG A 133 43.39 36.62 13.00
CA ARG A 133 43.18 35.35 13.71
C ARG A 133 42.73 35.53 15.15
N ILE A 134 43.40 36.37 15.94
CA ILE A 134 43.04 36.64 17.35
C ILE A 134 41.62 37.23 17.43
N TYR A 135 41.34 38.25 16.63
CA TYR A 135 40.04 38.92 16.64
C TYR A 135 38.90 37.99 16.19
N PHE A 136 39.12 37.19 15.15
CA PHE A 136 38.14 36.20 14.69
C PHE A 136 37.95 35.07 15.70
N HIS A 137 38.99 34.60 16.37
CA HIS A 137 38.87 33.62 17.45
C HIS A 137 38.04 34.18 18.61
N ALA A 138 38.30 35.41 19.05
CA ALA A 138 37.53 36.07 20.09
C ALA A 138 36.05 36.23 19.69
N ARG A 139 35.78 36.64 18.45
CA ARG A 139 34.42 36.75 17.91
C ARG A 139 33.73 35.39 17.81
N ARG A 140 34.45 34.33 17.41
CA ARG A 140 33.97 32.95 17.34
C ARG A 140 33.54 32.44 18.71
N MET A 141 34.36 32.65 19.75
CA MET A 141 34.04 32.20 21.12
C MET A 141 32.75 32.82 21.69
N ILE A 142 32.36 34.02 21.26
CA ILE A 142 31.09 34.65 21.65
C ILE A 142 29.92 34.21 20.75
N LEU A 143 30.15 34.11 19.44
CA LEU A 143 29.08 33.81 18.49
C LEU A 143 28.74 32.33 18.40
N THR A 144 29.73 31.43 18.50
CA THR A 144 29.53 29.98 18.33
C THR A 144 28.46 29.42 19.27
N PRO A 145 28.44 29.71 20.59
CA PRO A 145 27.36 29.21 21.45
C PRO A 145 25.98 29.71 21.02
N LYS A 146 25.86 30.97 20.57
CA LYS A 146 24.58 31.53 20.10
C LYS A 146 24.12 30.89 18.80
N VAL A 147 25.03 30.71 17.84
CA VAL A 147 24.74 30.05 16.56
C VAL A 147 24.35 28.59 16.81
N VAL A 148 25.08 27.87 17.65
CA VAL A 148 24.75 26.49 18.05
C VAL A 148 23.38 26.45 18.71
N SER A 149 23.08 27.34 19.67
CA SER A 149 21.75 27.39 20.29
C SER A 149 20.63 27.65 19.28
N ILE A 150 20.83 28.55 18.32
CA ILE A 150 19.84 28.82 17.26
C ILE A 150 19.65 27.57 16.40
N VAL A 151 20.73 26.95 15.93
CA VAL A 151 20.65 25.72 15.12
C VAL A 151 19.94 24.60 15.89
N THR A 152 20.28 24.40 17.17
CA THR A 152 19.63 23.39 18.02
C THR A 152 18.14 23.69 18.21
N LEU A 153 17.78 24.95 18.49
CA LEU A 153 16.37 25.35 18.63
C LEU A 153 15.60 25.17 17.31
N SER A 154 16.21 25.50 16.17
CA SER A 154 15.62 25.27 14.85
C SER A 154 15.42 23.78 14.55
N LEU A 155 16.38 22.92 14.93
CA LEU A 155 16.23 21.47 14.80
C LEU A 155 15.12 20.92 15.70
N ILE A 156 15.03 21.39 16.95
CA ILE A 156 13.94 21.01 17.87
C ILE A 156 12.58 21.47 17.31
N ALA A 157 12.48 22.71 16.84
CA ALA A 157 11.25 23.23 16.24
C ALA A 157 10.85 22.45 15.00
N ALA A 158 11.81 22.09 14.14
CA ALA A 158 11.56 21.23 12.98
C ALA A 158 11.06 19.84 13.40
N LEU A 159 11.69 19.21 14.39
CA LEU A 159 11.24 17.92 14.92
C LEU A 159 9.82 17.97 15.49
N ILE A 160 9.49 19.02 16.26
CA ILE A 160 8.13 19.24 16.79
C ILE A 160 7.13 19.43 15.64
N TYR A 161 7.50 20.23 14.63
CA TYR A 161 6.66 20.45 13.46
C TYR A 161 6.39 19.15 12.70
N PHE A 162 7.43 18.37 12.38
CA PHE A 162 7.26 17.08 11.69
C PHE A 162 6.43 16.09 12.52
N TYR A 163 6.64 16.05 13.84
CA TYR A 163 5.82 15.22 14.73
C TYR A 163 4.35 15.65 14.75
N ALA A 164 4.07 16.96 14.77
CA ALA A 164 2.71 17.49 14.74
C ALA A 164 2.01 17.18 13.41
N VAL A 165 2.72 17.32 12.28
CA VAL A 165 2.20 16.97 10.95
C VAL A 165 1.92 15.47 10.85
N ASP A 166 2.85 14.60 11.25
CA ASP A 166 2.65 13.14 11.25
C ASP A 166 1.47 12.73 12.15
N PHE A 167 1.35 13.34 13.33
CA PHE A 167 0.22 13.09 14.23
C PHE A 167 -1.11 13.51 13.61
N SER A 168 -1.16 14.68 12.95
CA SER A 168 -2.35 15.17 12.26
C SER A 168 -2.75 14.25 11.10
N LEU A 169 -1.78 13.85 10.26
CA LEU A 169 -2.00 12.95 9.11
C LEU A 169 -2.55 11.61 9.57
N ARG A 170 -1.94 10.99 10.59
CA ARG A 170 -2.44 9.73 11.16
C ARG A 170 -3.86 9.85 11.67
N ARG A 171 -4.21 10.98 12.29
CA ARG A 171 -5.57 11.18 12.82
C ARG A 171 -6.58 11.28 11.67
N GLU A 172 -6.23 11.98 10.60
CA GLU A 172 -7.07 12.09 9.40
C GLU A 172 -7.21 10.75 8.69
N ASN A 173 -6.11 10.04 8.44
CA ASN A 173 -6.14 8.73 7.79
C ASN A 173 -6.91 7.68 8.61
N LYS A 174 -6.77 7.71 9.95
CA LYS A 174 -7.60 6.87 10.84
C LYS A 174 -9.09 7.15 10.71
N ARG A 175 -9.46 8.42 10.56
CA ARG A 175 -10.86 8.81 10.36
C ARG A 175 -11.36 8.32 9.00
N LEU A 176 -10.55 8.49 7.96
CA LEU A 176 -10.87 8.00 6.61
C LEU A 176 -11.09 6.49 6.59
N VAL A 177 -10.18 5.71 7.18
CA VAL A 177 -10.34 4.24 7.26
C VAL A 177 -11.60 3.86 8.03
N LYS A 178 -11.94 4.60 9.09
CA LYS A 178 -13.18 4.36 9.85
C LYS A 178 -14.42 4.64 9.00
N GLU A 179 -14.48 5.79 8.34
CA GLU A 179 -15.58 6.16 7.44
C GLU A 179 -15.71 5.14 6.30
N LEU A 180 -14.58 4.74 5.68
CA LEU A 180 -14.53 3.70 4.65
C LEU A 180 -15.19 2.41 5.13
N VAL A 181 -14.78 1.87 6.27
CA VAL A 181 -15.34 0.61 6.79
C VAL A 181 -16.82 0.73 7.18
N GLU A 182 -17.25 1.86 7.75
CA GLU A 182 -18.66 2.09 8.07
C GLU A 182 -19.52 2.07 6.81
N PHE A 183 -19.10 2.79 5.76
CA PHE A 183 -19.82 2.83 4.49
C PHE A 183 -19.77 1.49 3.75
N SER A 184 -18.62 0.82 3.68
CA SER A 184 -18.50 -0.49 3.03
C SER A 184 -19.32 -1.56 3.76
N SER A 185 -19.47 -1.46 5.09
CA SER A 185 -20.37 -2.33 5.86
C SER A 185 -21.83 -2.13 5.48
N ALA A 186 -22.27 -0.87 5.36
CA ALA A 186 -23.63 -0.55 4.92
C ALA A 186 -23.89 -0.98 3.46
N LYS A 187 -22.92 -0.73 2.57
CA LYS A 187 -22.99 -1.10 1.14
C LYS A 187 -23.10 -2.61 0.97
N SER A 188 -22.21 -3.37 1.59
CA SER A 188 -22.26 -4.83 1.58
C SER A 188 -23.60 -5.38 2.10
N SER A 189 -24.15 -4.82 3.19
CA SER A 189 -25.44 -5.26 3.72
C SER A 189 -26.57 -5.07 2.72
N LEU A 190 -26.62 -3.91 2.04
CA LEU A 190 -27.62 -3.62 1.02
C LEU A 190 -27.45 -4.53 -0.21
N GLU A 191 -26.22 -4.76 -0.64
CA GLU A 191 -25.92 -5.65 -1.77
C GLU A 191 -26.29 -7.11 -1.46
N LYS A 192 -26.00 -7.59 -0.25
CA LYS A 192 -26.40 -8.90 0.25
C LYS A 192 -27.92 -9.05 0.28
N ASP A 193 -28.64 -8.04 0.77
CA ASP A 193 -30.10 -8.02 0.76
C ASP A 193 -30.67 -8.05 -0.66
N LEU A 194 -30.08 -7.27 -1.58
CA LEU A 194 -30.47 -7.25 -2.99
C LEU A 194 -30.23 -8.60 -3.68
N MET A 195 -29.09 -9.25 -3.44
CA MET A 195 -28.80 -10.59 -3.95
C MET A 195 -29.79 -11.61 -3.41
N LYS A 196 -30.13 -11.52 -2.12
CA LYS A 196 -31.14 -12.38 -1.49
C LYS A 196 -32.53 -12.17 -2.12
N PHE A 197 -32.94 -10.91 -2.31
CA PHE A 197 -34.22 -10.60 -2.95
C PHE A 197 -34.27 -11.10 -4.40
N ASP A 198 -33.20 -10.95 -5.18
CA ASP A 198 -33.13 -11.47 -6.55
C ASP A 198 -33.27 -13.01 -6.56
N SER A 199 -32.58 -13.71 -5.66
CA SER A 199 -32.66 -15.17 -5.54
C SER A 199 -34.06 -15.64 -5.14
N GLU A 200 -34.64 -15.04 -4.10
CA GLU A 200 -36.00 -15.37 -3.65
C GLU A 200 -37.05 -15.06 -4.71
N HIS A 201 -36.86 -13.96 -5.46
CA HIS A 201 -37.75 -13.58 -6.56
C HIS A 201 -37.73 -14.64 -7.66
N LYS A 202 -36.53 -15.04 -8.10
CA LYS A 202 -36.36 -16.07 -9.14
C LYS A 202 -36.97 -17.40 -8.72
N GLU A 203 -36.70 -17.88 -7.51
CA GLU A 203 -37.28 -19.13 -6.98
C GLU A 203 -38.81 -19.06 -6.90
N THR A 204 -39.36 -17.89 -6.53
CA THR A 204 -40.81 -17.68 -6.45
C THR A 204 -41.45 -17.66 -7.85
N GLU A 205 -40.78 -17.07 -8.85
CA GLU A 205 -41.22 -17.06 -10.25
C GLU A 205 -41.20 -18.46 -10.86
N GLU A 206 -40.14 -19.25 -10.63
CA GLU A 206 -40.04 -20.63 -11.10
C GLU A 206 -41.17 -21.49 -10.53
N ARG A 207 -41.45 -21.39 -9.23
CA ARG A 207 -42.59 -22.09 -8.59
C ARG A 207 -43.94 -21.63 -9.13
N LEU A 208 -44.10 -20.35 -9.41
CA LEU A 208 -45.34 -19.83 -9.99
C LEU A 208 -45.56 -20.42 -11.39
N PHE A 209 -44.50 -20.48 -12.19
CA PHE A 209 -44.54 -21.07 -13.52
C PHE A 209 -44.86 -22.57 -13.48
N GLU A 210 -44.24 -23.34 -12.57
CA GLU A 210 -44.56 -24.76 -12.36
C GLU A 210 -46.02 -24.98 -11.96
N ASN A 211 -46.56 -24.15 -11.06
CA ASN A 211 -47.96 -24.24 -10.66
C ASN A 211 -48.91 -23.91 -11.83
N GLN A 212 -48.56 -22.93 -12.66
CA GLN A 212 -49.34 -22.58 -13.85
C GLN A 212 -49.37 -23.74 -14.86
N GLN A 213 -48.25 -24.41 -15.09
CA GLN A 213 -48.21 -25.60 -15.94
C GLN A 213 -49.07 -26.74 -15.40
N ARG A 214 -48.98 -27.03 -14.09
CA ARG A 214 -49.81 -28.08 -13.45
C ARG A 214 -51.30 -27.76 -13.50
N MET A 215 -51.68 -26.50 -13.29
CA MET A 215 -53.07 -26.08 -13.43
C MET A 215 -53.58 -26.30 -14.85
N GLN A 216 -52.81 -25.92 -15.88
CA GLN A 216 -53.19 -26.15 -17.28
C GLN A 216 -53.35 -27.65 -17.59
N GLU A 217 -52.45 -28.50 -17.06
CA GLU A 217 -52.56 -29.95 -17.21
C GLU A 217 -53.83 -30.51 -16.56
N TYR A 218 -54.10 -30.12 -15.31
CA TYR A 218 -55.29 -30.57 -14.58
C TYR A 218 -56.59 -30.06 -15.19
N GLU A 219 -56.61 -28.81 -15.68
CA GLU A 219 -57.75 -28.25 -16.42
C GLU A 219 -58.02 -29.05 -17.70
N GLY A 220 -56.97 -29.42 -18.45
CA GLY A 220 -57.09 -30.31 -19.61
C GLY A 220 -57.67 -31.69 -19.25
N GLN A 221 -57.19 -32.32 -18.17
CA GLN A 221 -57.73 -33.59 -17.68
C GLN A 221 -59.19 -33.47 -17.22
N VAL A 222 -59.55 -32.36 -16.57
CA VAL A 222 -60.95 -32.07 -16.18
C VAL A 222 -61.85 -31.94 -17.40
N GLU A 223 -61.40 -31.29 -18.48
CA GLU A 223 -62.14 -31.21 -19.74
C GLU A 223 -62.36 -32.59 -20.40
N GLU A 224 -61.32 -33.43 -20.41
CA GLU A 224 -61.44 -34.81 -20.91
C GLU A 224 -62.42 -35.63 -20.07
N LEU A 225 -62.35 -35.52 -18.74
CA LEU A 225 -63.30 -36.20 -17.85
C LEU A 225 -64.74 -35.66 -18.02
N ILE A 226 -64.92 -34.38 -18.35
CA ILE A 226 -66.23 -33.83 -18.70
C ILE A 226 -66.77 -34.50 -19.96
N LYS A 227 -65.98 -34.60 -21.02
CA LYS A 227 -66.36 -35.28 -22.27
C LYS A 227 -66.69 -36.75 -22.01
N LEU A 228 -65.81 -37.47 -21.31
CA LEU A 228 -66.01 -38.88 -20.95
C LEU A 228 -67.27 -39.09 -20.09
N SER A 229 -67.54 -38.21 -19.12
CA SER A 229 -68.73 -38.30 -18.30
C SER A 229 -70.02 -38.08 -19.09
N ALA A 230 -70.00 -37.19 -20.10
CA ALA A 230 -71.12 -36.94 -21.00
C ALA A 230 -71.38 -38.13 -21.92
N GLU A 231 -70.32 -38.73 -22.49
CA GLU A 231 -70.40 -39.95 -23.29
C GLU A 231 -70.92 -41.14 -22.50
N LEU A 232 -70.40 -41.36 -21.28
CA LEU A 232 -70.85 -42.45 -20.40
C LEU A 232 -72.30 -42.27 -19.95
N LYS A 233 -72.75 -41.02 -19.74
CA LYS A 233 -74.14 -40.71 -19.40
C LYS A 233 -75.08 -41.01 -20.58
N HIS A 234 -74.69 -40.61 -21.79
CA HIS A 234 -75.42 -40.94 -23.01
C HIS A 234 -75.47 -42.46 -23.26
N LYS A 235 -74.38 -43.18 -22.95
CA LYS A 235 -74.32 -44.63 -23.05
C LYS A 235 -75.19 -45.35 -22.01
N ASP A 236 -75.30 -44.85 -20.78
CA ASP A 236 -76.23 -45.37 -19.75
C ASP A 236 -77.69 -45.20 -20.18
N GLU A 237 -78.03 -44.11 -20.88
CA GLU A 237 -79.37 -43.86 -21.44
C GLU A 237 -79.72 -44.87 -22.56
N LEU A 238 -78.74 -45.29 -23.37
CA LEU A 238 -78.92 -46.26 -24.46
C LEU A 238 -78.93 -47.73 -23.99
N LEU A 239 -78.25 -48.07 -22.89
CA LEU A 239 -78.10 -49.44 -22.36
C LEU A 239 -79.30 -49.93 -21.53
N GLN A 240 -80.49 -49.39 -21.76
CA GLN A 240 -81.70 -49.66 -20.96
C GLN A 240 -82.12 -51.14 -20.88
N TYR A 241 -81.57 -52.01 -21.74
CA TYR A 241 -81.93 -53.43 -21.88
C TYR A 241 -80.84 -54.47 -21.50
N PHE A 242 -79.63 -54.07 -21.12
CA PHE A 242 -78.54 -54.99 -20.72
C PHE A 242 -78.00 -54.66 -19.31
N GLU A 243 -78.33 -55.48 -18.30
CA GLU A 243 -77.98 -55.21 -16.89
C GLU A 243 -76.47 -55.19 -16.61
N GLN A 244 -75.70 -56.08 -17.24
CA GLN A 244 -74.27 -56.25 -16.92
C GLN A 244 -73.41 -55.06 -17.40
N ASP A 245 -73.64 -54.58 -18.63
CA ASP A 245 -72.91 -53.44 -19.22
C ASP A 245 -73.29 -52.10 -18.55
N ARG A 246 -74.53 -51.99 -18.07
CA ARG A 246 -75.03 -50.81 -17.36
C ARG A 246 -74.33 -50.61 -16.01
N THR A 247 -74.11 -51.69 -15.26
CA THR A 247 -73.42 -51.63 -13.97
C THR A 247 -71.97 -51.16 -14.13
N GLN A 248 -71.28 -51.66 -15.16
CA GLN A 248 -69.90 -51.28 -15.47
C GLN A 248 -69.79 -49.82 -15.94
N ALA A 249 -70.76 -49.33 -16.74
CA ALA A 249 -70.83 -47.94 -17.16
C ALA A 249 -71.07 -46.98 -15.98
N LYS A 250 -71.97 -47.33 -15.06
CA LYS A 250 -72.23 -46.55 -13.83
C LYS A 250 -71.02 -46.47 -12.91
N GLU A 251 -70.27 -47.56 -12.75
CA GLU A 251 -69.08 -47.56 -11.93
C GLU A 251 -67.96 -46.69 -12.53
N LYS A 252 -67.76 -46.75 -13.86
CA LYS A 252 -66.84 -45.86 -14.58
C LYS A 252 -67.25 -44.39 -14.47
N LEU A 253 -68.55 -44.09 -14.61
CA LEU A 253 -69.09 -42.74 -14.44
C LEU A 253 -68.85 -42.20 -13.02
N LYS A 254 -69.09 -43.02 -11.99
CA LYS A 254 -68.83 -42.65 -10.59
C LYS A 254 -67.34 -42.33 -10.37
N ARG A 255 -66.44 -43.16 -10.90
CA ARG A 255 -64.99 -42.91 -10.81
C ARG A 255 -64.58 -41.62 -11.55
N ALA A 256 -65.14 -41.37 -12.74
CA ALA A 256 -64.86 -40.14 -13.50
C ALA A 256 -65.34 -38.87 -12.78
N ILE A 257 -66.51 -38.92 -12.12
CA ILE A 257 -67.04 -37.80 -11.33
C ILE A 257 -66.18 -37.54 -10.08
N SER A 258 -65.76 -38.60 -9.36
CA SER A 258 -64.86 -38.47 -8.21
C SER A 258 -63.50 -37.89 -8.61
N ALA A 259 -62.87 -38.43 -9.66
CA ALA A 259 -61.59 -37.93 -10.17
C ALA A 259 -61.69 -36.47 -10.64
N LYS A 260 -62.79 -36.09 -11.32
CA LYS A 260 -63.06 -34.70 -11.69
C LYS A 260 -63.11 -33.79 -10.46
N HIS A 261 -63.80 -34.22 -9.40
CA HIS A 261 -63.94 -33.43 -8.18
C HIS A 261 -62.59 -33.22 -7.49
N GLU A 262 -61.79 -34.27 -7.36
CA GLU A 262 -60.43 -34.21 -6.79
C GLU A 262 -59.52 -33.27 -7.59
N LEU A 263 -59.46 -33.44 -8.92
CA LEU A 263 -58.67 -32.56 -9.79
C LEU A 263 -59.14 -31.10 -9.73
N SER A 264 -60.45 -30.86 -9.68
CA SER A 264 -61.00 -29.50 -9.56
C SER A 264 -60.63 -28.85 -8.21
N GLN A 265 -60.58 -29.62 -7.13
CA GLN A 265 -60.10 -29.12 -5.84
C GLN A 265 -58.61 -28.78 -5.88
N GLU A 266 -57.79 -29.60 -6.54
CA GLU A 266 -56.36 -29.32 -6.70
C GLU A 266 -56.09 -28.07 -7.53
N VAL A 267 -56.83 -27.86 -8.63
CA VAL A 267 -56.76 -26.61 -9.40
C VAL A 267 -57.10 -25.39 -8.52
N ALA A 268 -58.14 -25.48 -7.68
CA ALA A 268 -58.51 -24.39 -6.78
C ALA A 268 -57.42 -24.11 -5.71
N ASN A 269 -56.79 -25.15 -5.17
CA ASN A 269 -55.67 -25.02 -4.22
C ASN A 269 -54.45 -24.38 -4.88
N LEU A 270 -54.05 -24.86 -6.07
CA LEU A 270 -52.94 -24.32 -6.84
C LEU A 270 -53.19 -22.86 -7.26
N SER A 271 -54.43 -22.51 -7.61
CA SER A 271 -54.82 -21.14 -7.92
C SER A 271 -54.63 -20.21 -6.72
N LYS A 272 -55.10 -20.63 -5.54
CA LYS A 272 -54.92 -19.86 -4.29
C LYS A 272 -53.44 -19.69 -3.93
N TYR A 273 -52.64 -20.74 -4.13
CA TYR A 273 -51.19 -20.68 -3.88
C TYR A 273 -50.48 -19.78 -4.90
N SER A 274 -50.88 -19.81 -6.18
CA SER A 274 -50.34 -18.93 -7.23
C SER A 274 -50.65 -17.45 -6.96
N GLU A 275 -51.83 -17.14 -6.43
CA GLU A 275 -52.17 -15.79 -5.97
C GLU A 275 -51.25 -15.34 -4.82
N TYR A 276 -50.99 -16.22 -3.84
CA TYR A 276 -50.02 -15.95 -2.77
C TYR A 276 -48.61 -15.70 -3.32
N LEU A 277 -48.13 -16.50 -4.27
CA LEU A 277 -46.82 -16.32 -4.90
C LEU A 277 -46.74 -14.98 -5.65
N THR A 278 -47.81 -14.59 -6.36
CA THR A 278 -47.91 -13.30 -7.06
C THR A 278 -47.82 -12.13 -6.07
N GLN A 279 -48.54 -12.20 -4.94
CA GLN A 279 -48.43 -11.20 -3.88
C GLN A 279 -47.03 -11.16 -3.25
N ARG A 280 -46.37 -12.32 -3.09
CA ARG A 280 -44.99 -12.42 -2.60
C ARG A 280 -44.02 -11.73 -3.56
N ILE A 281 -44.13 -11.98 -4.87
CA ILE A 281 -43.34 -11.31 -5.91
C ILE A 281 -43.51 -9.80 -5.79
N SER A 282 -44.74 -9.29 -5.74
CA SER A 282 -45.00 -7.85 -5.58
C SER A 282 -44.32 -7.24 -4.34
N ARG A 283 -44.35 -7.96 -3.20
CA ARG A 283 -43.68 -7.52 -1.96
C ARG A 283 -42.16 -7.52 -2.09
N LEU A 284 -41.58 -8.55 -2.69
CA LEU A 284 -40.15 -8.65 -2.94
C LEU A 284 -39.67 -7.53 -3.87
N SER A 285 -40.41 -7.26 -4.95
CA SER A 285 -40.09 -6.17 -5.88
C SER A 285 -40.11 -4.81 -5.20
N LYS A 286 -41.08 -4.55 -4.31
CA LYS A 286 -41.10 -3.30 -3.52
C LYS A 286 -39.88 -3.17 -2.61
N LYS A 287 -39.54 -4.22 -1.86
CA LYS A 287 -38.33 -4.23 -1.00
C LYS A 287 -37.05 -4.02 -1.80
N ARG A 288 -36.95 -4.67 -2.96
CA ARG A 288 -35.84 -4.50 -3.89
C ARG A 288 -35.68 -3.06 -4.33
N VAL A 289 -36.75 -2.41 -4.79
CA VAL A 289 -36.70 -0.99 -5.21
C VAL A 289 -36.23 -0.10 -4.06
N THR A 290 -36.78 -0.28 -2.86
CA THR A 290 -36.32 0.49 -1.68
C THR A 290 -34.85 0.28 -1.36
N ALA A 291 -34.35 -0.96 -1.44
CA ALA A 291 -32.94 -1.25 -1.22
C ALA A 291 -32.03 -0.69 -2.33
N GLU A 292 -32.49 -0.69 -3.59
CA GLU A 292 -31.79 -0.06 -4.72
C GLU A 292 -31.71 1.46 -4.55
N ASP A 293 -32.79 2.11 -4.09
CA ASP A 293 -32.81 3.55 -3.80
C ASP A 293 -31.84 3.90 -2.65
N ASN A 294 -31.91 3.16 -1.54
CA ASN A 294 -31.00 3.35 -0.41
C ASN A 294 -29.52 3.15 -0.81
N LEU A 295 -29.24 2.15 -1.65
CA LEU A 295 -27.90 1.90 -2.16
C LEU A 295 -27.42 3.06 -3.04
N LYS A 296 -28.29 3.60 -3.90
CA LYS A 296 -27.96 4.74 -4.75
C LYS A 296 -27.64 5.98 -3.92
N ASP A 297 -28.44 6.25 -2.89
CA ASP A 297 -28.19 7.36 -1.97
C ASP A 297 -26.85 7.18 -1.24
N LEU A 298 -26.59 5.97 -0.74
CA LEU A 298 -25.32 5.62 -0.09
C LEU A 298 -24.12 5.85 -1.02
N LEU A 299 -24.15 5.32 -2.25
CA LEU A 299 -23.08 5.46 -3.23
C LEU A 299 -22.73 6.92 -3.50
N SER A 300 -23.74 7.79 -3.62
CA SER A 300 -23.52 9.23 -3.85
C SER A 300 -22.75 9.92 -2.71
N SER A 301 -22.94 9.47 -1.48
CA SER A 301 -22.20 9.97 -0.31
C SER A 301 -20.84 9.30 -0.10
N PHE A 302 -20.67 8.11 -0.67
CA PHE A 302 -19.51 7.25 -0.46
C PHE A 302 -18.39 7.49 -1.48
N GLU A 303 -18.72 7.96 -2.70
CA GLU A 303 -17.79 8.10 -3.83
C GLU A 303 -16.45 8.77 -3.43
N HIS A 304 -16.50 9.91 -2.75
CA HIS A 304 -15.29 10.62 -2.30
C HIS A 304 -14.49 9.86 -1.22
N VAL A 305 -15.16 9.06 -0.40
CA VAL A 305 -14.52 8.25 0.64
C VAL A 305 -13.82 7.05 0.01
N GLU A 306 -14.45 6.40 -0.97
CA GLU A 306 -13.88 5.30 -1.74
C GLU A 306 -12.63 5.77 -2.52
N GLU A 307 -12.73 6.87 -3.26
CA GLU A 307 -11.59 7.47 -3.99
C GLU A 307 -10.42 7.81 -3.05
N LYS A 308 -10.70 8.42 -1.91
CA LYS A 308 -9.69 8.69 -0.88
C LYS A 308 -9.13 7.42 -0.26
N GLY A 309 -9.96 6.40 -0.06
CA GLY A 309 -9.56 5.08 0.43
C GLY A 309 -8.53 4.42 -0.50
N ILE A 310 -8.80 4.41 -1.81
CA ILE A 310 -7.87 3.93 -2.83
C ILE A 310 -6.59 4.76 -2.84
N SER A 311 -6.71 6.10 -2.77
CA SER A 311 -5.56 7.00 -2.66
C SER A 311 -4.71 6.71 -1.42
N SER A 312 -5.35 6.37 -0.30
CA SER A 312 -4.70 6.00 0.95
C SER A 312 -3.93 4.69 0.83
N MET A 313 -4.55 3.65 0.27
CA MET A 313 -3.91 2.37 -0.04
C MET A 313 -2.69 2.54 -0.96
N TYR A 314 -2.84 3.35 -2.00
CA TYR A 314 -1.75 3.69 -2.90
C TYR A 314 -0.59 4.39 -2.18
N LYS A 315 -0.90 5.40 -1.34
CA LYS A 315 0.11 6.09 -0.52
C LYS A 315 0.80 5.15 0.44
N TRP A 316 0.10 4.16 1.00
CA TRP A 316 0.70 3.15 1.85
C TRP A 316 1.81 2.38 1.10
N ILE A 317 1.54 1.89 -0.11
CA ILE A 317 2.56 1.21 -0.95
C ILE A 317 3.73 2.15 -1.24
N LYS A 318 3.44 3.39 -1.64
CA LYS A 318 4.44 4.42 -1.94
C LYS A 318 5.34 4.73 -0.75
N ASN A 319 4.75 4.84 0.44
CA ASN A 319 5.48 5.15 1.66
C ASN A 319 6.46 4.04 2.05
N HIS A 320 6.13 2.78 1.74
CA HIS A 320 6.98 1.62 1.99
C HIS A 320 8.02 1.36 0.90
N GLN A 321 8.10 2.21 -0.14
CA GLN A 321 9.17 2.14 -1.12
C GLN A 321 10.48 2.71 -0.55
N ASN A 322 11.51 1.87 -0.51
CA ASN A 322 12.85 2.28 -0.15
C ASN A 322 13.48 3.13 -1.26
N LYS A 323 13.98 4.33 -0.91
CA LYS A 323 14.55 5.29 -1.87
C LYS A 323 15.91 4.89 -2.46
N PHE A 324 16.62 3.94 -1.87
CA PHE A 324 17.96 3.53 -2.31
C PHE A 324 17.92 2.34 -3.26
N THR A 325 17.15 1.31 -2.89
CA THR A 325 16.94 0.12 -3.73
C THR A 325 15.85 0.35 -4.75
N GLY A 326 14.81 1.12 -4.42
CA GLY A 326 13.57 1.22 -5.18
C GLY A 326 12.53 0.16 -4.80
N LEU A 327 12.85 -0.79 -3.92
CA LEU A 327 11.99 -1.91 -3.55
C LEU A 327 10.95 -1.50 -2.49
N VAL A 328 9.79 -2.14 -2.52
CA VAL A 328 8.70 -1.99 -1.56
C VAL A 328 8.69 -3.17 -0.60
N VAL A 329 8.54 -2.91 0.70
CA VAL A 329 8.40 -4.01 1.68
C VAL A 329 7.09 -4.77 1.44
N SER A 330 7.17 -6.11 1.42
CA SER A 330 6.02 -6.98 1.17
C SER A 330 5.00 -7.00 2.30
N TYR A 331 5.49 -6.96 3.55
CA TYR A 331 4.66 -7.00 4.75
C TYR A 331 5.09 -5.98 5.79
N GLU A 332 4.15 -5.21 6.31
CA GLU A 332 4.37 -4.26 7.42
C GLU A 332 3.82 -4.86 8.71
N GLY A 333 4.67 -5.24 9.66
CA GLY A 333 4.24 -5.63 11.01
C GLY A 333 4.55 -7.07 11.42
N ASP A 334 4.94 -7.93 10.48
CA ASP A 334 5.52 -9.25 10.77
C ASP A 334 7.04 -9.11 10.91
N LYS A 335 7.58 -9.43 12.08
CA LYS A 335 9.02 -9.33 12.38
C LYS A 335 9.89 -10.33 11.60
N ASN A 336 9.34 -11.48 11.21
CA ASN A 336 10.10 -12.50 10.50
C ASN A 336 10.16 -12.22 9.00
N LEU A 337 9.21 -11.43 8.50
CA LEU A 337 9.13 -10.99 7.11
C LEU A 337 9.45 -9.49 6.98
N GLU A 338 9.97 -8.89 8.07
CA GLU A 338 10.40 -7.50 8.10
C GLU A 338 11.49 -7.32 7.05
N ASP A 339 11.38 -6.22 6.29
CA ASP A 339 12.33 -5.84 5.25
C ASP A 339 12.38 -6.76 4.01
N LEU A 340 11.55 -7.81 3.91
CA LEU A 340 11.49 -8.64 2.70
C LEU A 340 10.74 -7.93 1.56
N ALA A 341 11.27 -8.08 0.35
CA ALA A 341 10.68 -7.64 -0.91
C ALA A 341 10.58 -8.86 -1.85
N PHE A 342 9.43 -9.53 -1.84
CA PHE A 342 9.15 -10.65 -2.76
C PHE A 342 9.00 -10.13 -4.18
N SER A 343 9.61 -10.81 -5.15
CA SER A 343 9.62 -10.42 -6.56
C SER A 343 8.22 -10.31 -7.16
N TYR A 344 7.32 -11.19 -6.73
CA TYR A 344 5.90 -11.10 -7.09
C TYR A 344 5.29 -9.80 -6.57
N ASP A 345 5.42 -9.49 -5.28
CA ASP A 345 4.90 -8.25 -4.70
C ASP A 345 5.51 -6.99 -5.32
N GLN A 346 6.77 -7.04 -5.75
CA GLN A 346 7.40 -5.91 -6.45
C GLN A 346 6.72 -5.64 -7.79
N SER A 347 6.31 -6.69 -8.51
CA SER A 347 5.54 -6.54 -9.73
C SER A 347 4.17 -5.90 -9.46
N LEU A 348 3.49 -6.27 -8.38
CA LEU A 348 2.18 -5.73 -8.00
C LEU A 348 2.28 -4.27 -7.55
N ALA A 349 3.31 -3.93 -6.78
CA ALA A 349 3.60 -2.57 -6.40
C ALA A 349 3.93 -1.70 -7.62
N ALA A 350 4.72 -2.22 -8.56
CA ALA A 350 5.02 -1.52 -9.81
C ALA A 350 3.76 -1.29 -10.66
N GLN A 351 2.89 -2.29 -10.79
CA GLN A 351 1.59 -2.14 -11.46
C GLN A 351 0.69 -1.11 -10.77
N SER A 352 0.69 -1.06 -9.44
CA SER A 352 -0.02 -0.02 -8.69
C SER A 352 0.52 1.37 -9.01
N PHE A 353 1.85 1.55 -9.09
CA PHE A 353 2.47 2.80 -9.53
C PHE A 353 2.10 3.15 -10.99
N ILE A 354 2.13 2.18 -11.90
CA ILE A 354 1.76 2.36 -13.32
C ILE A 354 0.31 2.82 -13.46
N LEU A 355 -0.61 2.14 -12.76
CA LEU A 355 -2.04 2.43 -12.77
C LEU A 355 -2.33 3.85 -12.26
N MET A 356 -1.60 4.29 -11.23
CA MET A 356 -1.71 5.62 -10.64
C MET A 356 -0.88 6.70 -11.38
N GLY A 357 -0.21 6.35 -12.49
CA GLY A 357 0.58 7.27 -13.30
C GLY A 357 1.92 7.68 -12.69
N ASP A 358 2.38 7.02 -11.62
CA ASP A 358 3.65 7.31 -10.95
C ASP A 358 4.82 6.58 -11.61
N GLN A 359 5.19 7.08 -12.80
CA GLN A 359 6.27 6.52 -13.61
C GLN A 359 7.59 6.43 -12.85
N ALA A 360 7.90 7.39 -11.98
CA ALA A 360 9.17 7.47 -11.28
C ALA A 360 9.34 6.34 -10.25
N ASN A 361 8.29 6.02 -9.49
CA ASN A 361 8.33 4.94 -8.50
C ASN A 361 8.32 3.56 -9.15
N ALA A 362 7.53 3.35 -10.22
CA ALA A 362 7.59 2.12 -11.02
C ALA A 362 9.00 1.90 -11.61
N ARG A 363 9.59 2.96 -12.17
CA ARG A 363 10.93 2.92 -12.76
C ARG A 363 12.00 2.50 -11.76
N GLN A 364 11.94 2.97 -10.52
CA GLN A 364 12.92 2.60 -9.49
C GLN A 364 12.96 1.09 -9.21
N ILE A 365 11.80 0.44 -9.13
CA ILE A 365 11.71 -1.03 -9.02
C ILE A 365 12.39 -1.69 -10.21
N PHE A 366 12.06 -1.27 -11.44
CA PHE A 366 12.62 -1.91 -12.63
C PHE A 366 14.10 -1.60 -12.87
N GLU A 367 14.61 -0.43 -12.49
CA GLU A 367 16.05 -0.15 -12.50
C GLU A 367 16.82 -1.05 -11.52
N PHE A 368 16.21 -1.47 -10.40
CA PHE A 368 16.79 -2.49 -9.54
C PHE A 368 16.90 -3.83 -10.28
N TYR A 369 15.81 -4.35 -10.85
CA TYR A 369 15.84 -5.62 -11.56
C TYR A 369 16.75 -5.61 -12.78
N LYS A 370 16.79 -4.50 -13.52
CA LYS A 370 17.65 -4.35 -14.70
C LYS A 370 19.14 -4.30 -14.35
N ASN A 371 19.52 -3.54 -13.31
CA ASN A 371 20.94 -3.18 -13.10
C ASN A 371 21.58 -3.75 -11.83
N LYS A 372 20.79 -4.12 -10.82
CA LYS A 372 21.28 -4.47 -9.47
C LYS A 372 20.91 -5.88 -9.04
N ALA A 373 19.74 -6.37 -9.42
CA ALA A 373 19.24 -7.66 -8.97
C ALA A 373 20.13 -8.80 -9.48
N LYS A 374 20.53 -9.67 -8.56
CA LYS A 374 21.30 -10.87 -8.90
C LYS A 374 20.39 -11.90 -9.56
N LYS A 375 20.70 -12.28 -10.79
CA LYS A 375 20.08 -13.43 -11.45
C LYS A 375 20.66 -14.75 -10.91
N VAL A 376 19.79 -15.73 -10.67
CA VAL A 376 20.08 -17.10 -10.26
C VAL A 376 19.45 -18.03 -11.30
N TYR A 377 20.19 -19.04 -11.80
CA TYR A 377 19.73 -19.93 -12.87
C TYR A 377 19.15 -19.23 -14.11
N GLY A 378 19.69 -18.05 -14.46
CA GLY A 378 19.26 -17.26 -15.62
C GLY A 378 18.04 -16.36 -15.39
N ALA A 379 17.43 -16.36 -14.20
CA ALA A 379 16.25 -15.55 -13.87
C ALA A 379 16.38 -14.90 -12.48
N PHE A 380 15.38 -14.13 -12.04
CA PHE A 380 15.44 -13.42 -10.75
C PHE A 380 15.05 -14.34 -9.59
N ALA A 381 15.70 -14.11 -8.45
CA ALA A 381 15.41 -14.80 -7.19
C ALA A 381 14.04 -14.43 -6.61
N ASN A 382 13.50 -15.26 -5.72
CA ASN A 382 12.14 -15.10 -5.19
C ASN A 382 11.99 -13.85 -4.32
N ALA A 383 13.00 -13.54 -3.51
CA ALA A 383 12.95 -12.39 -2.61
C ALA A 383 14.32 -11.71 -2.44
N TYR A 384 14.24 -10.40 -2.18
CA TYR A 384 15.38 -9.54 -1.85
C TYR A 384 15.12 -8.80 -0.55
N ASP A 385 16.19 -8.34 0.09
CA ASP A 385 16.11 -7.39 1.19
C ASP A 385 15.80 -5.98 0.63
N ALA A 386 14.73 -5.35 1.13
CA ALA A 386 14.21 -4.10 0.62
C ALA A 386 15.17 -2.90 0.81
N TYR A 387 16.15 -2.98 1.72
CA TYR A 387 17.04 -1.86 2.06
C TYR A 387 18.43 -2.00 1.45
N THR A 388 18.92 -3.23 1.34
CA THR A 388 20.26 -3.56 0.82
C THR A 388 20.21 -4.07 -0.62
N GLY A 389 19.09 -4.66 -1.05
CA GLY A 389 18.94 -5.30 -2.36
C GLY A 389 19.60 -6.68 -2.46
N SER A 390 20.06 -7.24 -1.33
CA SER A 390 20.69 -8.57 -1.29
C SER A 390 19.64 -9.67 -1.48
N VAL A 391 20.02 -10.79 -2.10
CA VAL A 391 19.12 -11.96 -2.20
C VAL A 391 18.95 -12.58 -0.82
N VAL A 392 17.70 -12.76 -0.40
CA VAL A 392 17.32 -13.39 0.89
C VAL A 392 16.68 -14.75 0.66
N GLU A 393 16.02 -14.95 -0.48
CA GLU A 393 15.53 -16.26 -0.90
C GLU A 393 15.99 -16.59 -2.33
N TYR A 394 16.86 -17.59 -2.43
CA TYR A 394 17.54 -17.96 -3.69
C TYR A 394 16.70 -18.82 -4.63
N THR A 395 15.51 -19.26 -4.19
CA THR A 395 14.57 -20.02 -5.02
C THR A 395 14.22 -19.22 -6.27
N VAL A 396 14.13 -19.87 -7.42
CA VAL A 396 13.77 -19.22 -8.69
C VAL A 396 12.47 -19.84 -9.19
N HIS A 397 11.39 -19.08 -9.08
CA HIS A 397 10.08 -19.49 -9.53
C HIS A 397 9.70 -18.85 -10.87
N ALA A 398 8.97 -19.60 -11.70
CA ALA A 398 8.46 -19.09 -12.97
C ALA A 398 7.46 -17.94 -12.76
N GLY A 399 6.47 -18.11 -11.88
CA GLY A 399 5.42 -17.11 -11.58
C GLY A 399 5.96 -15.70 -11.30
N PRO A 400 6.74 -15.48 -10.23
CA PRO A 400 7.28 -14.16 -9.90
C PRO A 400 8.09 -13.51 -11.03
N ASN A 401 8.81 -14.30 -11.83
CA ASN A 401 9.53 -13.79 -12.99
C ASN A 401 8.59 -13.38 -14.12
N ILE A 402 7.55 -14.18 -14.41
CA ILE A 402 6.52 -13.85 -15.39
C ILE A 402 5.84 -12.53 -15.01
N TRP A 403 5.44 -12.39 -13.75
CA TRP A 403 4.78 -11.19 -13.23
C TRP A 403 5.65 -9.93 -13.30
N LEU A 404 6.96 -10.02 -13.03
CA LEU A 404 7.90 -8.92 -13.30
C LEU A 404 7.92 -8.54 -14.79
N GLY A 405 7.91 -9.54 -15.67
CA GLY A 405 7.81 -9.34 -17.11
C GLY A 405 6.54 -8.60 -17.51
N ILE A 406 5.39 -9.06 -17.04
CA ILE A 406 4.07 -8.43 -17.27
C ILE A 406 4.09 -6.96 -16.82
N ALA A 407 4.56 -6.67 -15.61
CA ALA A 407 4.62 -5.31 -15.09
C ALA A 407 5.52 -4.39 -15.92
N MET A 408 6.65 -4.89 -16.43
CA MET A 408 7.54 -4.14 -17.32
C MET A 408 6.92 -3.88 -18.71
N LEU A 409 6.14 -4.82 -19.26
CA LEU A 409 5.42 -4.59 -20.52
C LEU A 409 4.30 -3.57 -20.35
N GLN A 410 3.55 -3.64 -19.26
CA GLN A 410 2.53 -2.64 -18.94
C GLN A 410 3.13 -1.25 -18.72
N TYR A 411 4.31 -1.17 -18.08
CA TYR A 411 5.07 0.07 -17.99
C TYR A 411 5.40 0.65 -19.36
N GLY A 412 5.96 -0.19 -20.24
CA GLY A 412 6.30 0.20 -21.61
C GLY A 412 5.07 0.64 -22.40
N ASN A 413 3.95 -0.08 -22.29
CA ASN A 413 2.72 0.29 -22.98
C ASN A 413 2.12 1.61 -22.45
N LYS A 414 2.08 1.79 -21.13
CA LYS A 414 1.45 2.96 -20.49
C LYS A 414 2.27 4.24 -20.71
N PHE A 415 3.58 4.17 -20.53
CA PHE A 415 4.46 5.35 -20.56
C PHE A 415 5.25 5.51 -21.86
N LYS A 416 5.09 4.58 -22.81
CA LYS A 416 5.82 4.56 -24.09
C LYS A 416 7.34 4.58 -23.88
N ASP A 417 7.81 3.80 -22.91
CA ASP A 417 9.22 3.65 -22.54
C ASP A 417 9.65 2.17 -22.60
N GLU A 418 10.36 1.83 -23.68
CA GLU A 418 10.80 0.46 -23.98
C GLU A 418 12.08 0.04 -23.25
N LYS A 419 12.59 0.85 -22.32
CA LYS A 419 13.86 0.60 -21.61
C LYS A 419 13.98 -0.81 -21.03
N TYR A 420 12.87 -1.42 -20.62
CA TYR A 420 12.84 -2.72 -19.95
C TYR A 420 12.47 -3.88 -20.87
N LEU A 421 12.18 -3.63 -22.16
CA LEU A 421 11.80 -4.67 -23.11
C LEU A 421 12.86 -5.78 -23.21
N SER A 422 14.15 -5.44 -23.24
CA SER A 422 15.21 -6.46 -23.27
C SER A 422 15.19 -7.39 -22.04
N VAL A 423 14.74 -6.90 -20.87
CA VAL A 423 14.63 -7.71 -19.66
C VAL A 423 13.42 -8.64 -19.74
N THR A 424 12.32 -8.20 -20.35
CA THR A 424 11.14 -9.04 -20.55
C THR A 424 11.40 -10.12 -21.60
N GLU A 425 12.15 -9.80 -22.66
CA GLU A 425 12.63 -10.76 -23.66
C GLU A 425 13.52 -11.83 -23.02
N ASP A 426 14.46 -11.44 -22.15
CA ASP A 426 15.31 -12.38 -21.37
C ASP A 426 14.47 -13.36 -20.54
N ILE A 427 13.45 -12.85 -19.82
CA ILE A 427 12.54 -13.68 -19.01
C ILE A 427 11.79 -14.66 -19.92
N ALA A 428 11.29 -14.18 -21.05
CA ALA A 428 10.53 -14.99 -21.99
C ALA A 428 11.37 -16.09 -22.64
N ASP A 429 12.60 -15.79 -23.05
CA ASP A 429 13.51 -16.77 -23.61
C ASP A 429 13.90 -17.83 -22.58
N TRP A 430 14.07 -17.44 -21.31
CA TRP A 430 14.26 -18.37 -20.20
C TRP A 430 13.04 -19.28 -19.99
N LEU A 431 11.81 -18.73 -20.01
CA LEU A 431 10.56 -19.50 -19.91
C LEU A 431 10.38 -20.46 -21.08
N ILE A 432 10.67 -20.03 -22.31
CA ILE A 432 10.66 -20.90 -23.50
C ILE A 432 11.68 -22.03 -23.34
N GLY A 433 12.83 -21.76 -22.72
CA GLY A 433 13.81 -22.77 -22.33
C GLY A 433 13.22 -23.81 -21.37
N LEU A 434 12.50 -23.38 -20.34
CA LEU A 434 11.79 -24.29 -19.42
C LEU A 434 10.70 -25.09 -20.13
N GLN A 435 9.91 -24.42 -20.98
CA GLN A 435 8.83 -25.01 -21.76
C GLN A 435 9.34 -26.19 -22.62
N LYS A 436 10.50 -26.03 -23.27
CA LYS A 436 11.13 -27.07 -24.11
C LYS A 436 11.62 -28.30 -23.33
N LYS A 437 11.73 -28.23 -22.00
CA LYS A 437 12.14 -29.38 -21.16
C LYS A 437 10.99 -30.34 -20.87
N ASP A 438 9.75 -29.95 -21.16
CA ASP A 438 8.58 -30.81 -21.04
C ASP A 438 8.12 -31.27 -22.43
N ALA A 439 7.78 -32.57 -22.56
CA ALA A 439 7.34 -33.14 -23.83
C ALA A 439 6.00 -32.56 -24.31
N GLU A 440 5.17 -32.09 -23.38
CA GLU A 440 3.88 -31.44 -23.64
C GLU A 440 3.97 -29.91 -23.60
N PHE A 441 5.20 -29.36 -23.51
CA PHE A 441 5.46 -27.93 -23.47
C PHE A 441 4.81 -27.18 -22.29
N GLY A 442 4.67 -27.84 -21.15
CA GLY A 442 4.31 -27.16 -19.89
C GLY A 442 5.47 -26.40 -19.29
N ILE A 443 5.16 -25.31 -18.59
CA ILE A 443 6.15 -24.56 -17.81
C ILE A 443 6.14 -25.08 -16.37
N ARG A 444 7.31 -25.56 -15.92
CA ARG A 444 7.51 -26.03 -14.54
C ARG A 444 7.56 -24.88 -13.56
N GLY A 445 7.45 -25.19 -12.27
CA GLY A 445 7.56 -24.22 -11.18
C GLY A 445 8.82 -23.36 -11.19
N GLY A 446 9.88 -23.83 -11.84
CA GLY A 446 11.19 -23.19 -12.00
C GLY A 446 12.20 -24.21 -12.52
N PRO A 447 13.50 -23.87 -12.55
CA PRO A 447 14.53 -24.72 -13.15
C PRO A 447 14.79 -25.99 -12.33
N ASP A 448 14.65 -25.92 -11.00
CA ASP A 448 14.90 -27.01 -10.06
C ASP A 448 13.64 -27.78 -9.66
N PHE A 449 12.48 -27.42 -10.24
CA PHE A 449 11.19 -28.03 -9.90
C PHE A 449 10.73 -29.01 -10.98
N THR A 450 10.06 -30.07 -10.54
CA THR A 450 9.42 -31.07 -11.42
C THR A 450 7.92 -30.89 -11.52
N TRP A 451 7.31 -30.12 -10.62
CA TRP A 451 5.88 -29.82 -10.63
C TRP A 451 5.52 -28.72 -11.63
N PHE A 452 4.26 -28.70 -12.03
CA PHE A 452 3.66 -27.68 -12.91
C PHE A 452 2.48 -27.03 -12.19
N SER A 453 2.39 -25.70 -12.26
CA SER A 453 1.26 -24.94 -11.72
C SER A 453 0.38 -24.44 -12.87
N THR A 454 -0.94 -24.56 -12.70
CA THR A 454 -1.93 -23.98 -13.61
C THR A 454 -1.80 -22.46 -13.63
N GLU A 455 -1.64 -21.82 -12.47
CA GLU A 455 -1.42 -20.36 -12.34
C GLU A 455 -0.21 -19.92 -13.17
N HIS A 456 0.97 -20.52 -12.96
CA HIS A 456 2.17 -20.12 -13.70
C HIS A 456 2.01 -20.26 -15.23
N ASN A 457 1.23 -21.24 -15.69
CA ASN A 457 0.97 -21.41 -17.13
C ASN A 457 -0.10 -20.44 -17.65
N LEU A 458 -1.08 -20.04 -16.84
CA LEU A 458 -1.99 -18.95 -17.16
C LEU A 458 -1.26 -17.61 -17.26
N ASP A 459 -0.37 -17.32 -16.31
CA ASP A 459 0.47 -16.12 -16.32
C ASP A 459 1.35 -16.10 -17.58
N ALA A 460 2.01 -17.23 -17.89
CA ALA A 460 2.86 -17.32 -19.07
C ALA A 460 2.07 -17.17 -20.38
N TYR A 461 0.84 -17.71 -20.44
CA TYR A 461 -0.04 -17.51 -21.59
C TYR A 461 -0.30 -16.02 -21.82
N ALA A 462 -0.67 -15.29 -20.77
CA ALA A 462 -0.88 -13.84 -20.85
C ALA A 462 0.40 -13.09 -21.22
N PHE A 463 1.52 -13.40 -20.56
CA PHE A 463 2.80 -12.74 -20.81
C PHE A 463 3.31 -12.90 -22.24
N PHE A 464 3.23 -14.11 -22.80
CA PHE A 464 3.59 -14.34 -24.20
C PHE A 464 2.64 -13.62 -25.18
N ALA A 465 1.35 -13.50 -24.84
CA ALA A 465 0.39 -12.72 -25.61
C ALA A 465 0.81 -11.24 -25.70
N MET A 466 1.13 -10.63 -24.55
CA MET A 466 1.56 -9.23 -24.46
C MET A 466 2.87 -8.99 -25.22
N LEU A 467 3.83 -9.89 -25.09
CA LEU A 467 5.09 -9.80 -25.83
C LEU A 467 4.87 -9.89 -27.33
N TYR A 468 4.02 -10.81 -27.79
CA TYR A 468 3.70 -10.91 -29.20
C TYR A 468 2.99 -9.64 -29.70
N GLU A 469 2.05 -9.08 -28.92
CA GLU A 469 1.37 -7.83 -29.28
C GLU A 469 2.37 -6.67 -29.48
N ILE A 470 3.37 -6.55 -28.60
CA ILE A 470 4.38 -5.48 -28.65
C ILE A 470 5.44 -5.72 -29.73
N THR A 471 5.98 -6.93 -29.83
CA THR A 471 7.18 -7.24 -30.65
C THR A 471 6.84 -7.81 -32.03
N GLN A 472 5.67 -8.41 -32.19
CA GLN A 472 5.26 -9.20 -33.36
C GLN A 472 6.21 -10.38 -33.68
N GLU A 473 6.98 -10.87 -32.70
CA GLU A 473 7.85 -12.02 -32.90
C GLU A 473 7.12 -13.37 -32.76
N ASP A 474 7.16 -14.18 -33.82
CA ASP A 474 6.47 -15.48 -33.90
C ASP A 474 6.82 -16.44 -32.75
N LYS A 475 8.03 -16.36 -32.19
CA LYS A 475 8.46 -17.24 -31.09
C LYS A 475 7.54 -17.11 -29.86
N TYR A 476 7.02 -15.91 -29.59
CA TYR A 476 6.12 -15.67 -28.46
C TYR A 476 4.72 -16.19 -28.76
N LEU A 477 4.20 -16.01 -29.98
CA LEU A 477 2.93 -16.60 -30.39
C LEU A 477 2.98 -18.14 -30.35
N ILE A 478 4.09 -18.75 -30.77
CA ILE A 478 4.30 -20.20 -30.68
C ILE A 478 4.33 -20.66 -29.23
N ALA A 479 5.04 -19.95 -28.36
CA ALA A 479 5.12 -20.27 -26.94
C ALA A 479 3.75 -20.16 -26.26
N GLN A 480 2.99 -19.09 -26.54
CA GLN A 480 1.62 -18.88 -26.08
C GLN A 480 0.71 -20.05 -26.48
N LYS A 481 0.70 -20.42 -27.77
CA LYS A 481 -0.14 -21.52 -28.30
C LYS A 481 0.18 -22.85 -27.61
N ARG A 482 1.47 -23.14 -27.40
CA ARG A 482 1.90 -24.34 -26.66
C ARG A 482 1.39 -24.34 -25.21
N THR A 483 1.52 -23.22 -24.51
CA THR A 483 1.01 -23.07 -23.15
C THR A 483 -0.51 -23.25 -23.10
N PHE A 484 -1.24 -22.72 -24.07
CA PHE A 484 -2.68 -22.88 -24.15
C PHE A 484 -3.12 -24.34 -24.38
N GLU A 485 -2.45 -25.04 -25.29
CA GLU A 485 -2.71 -26.48 -25.48
C GLU A 485 -2.36 -27.29 -24.24
N TRP A 486 -1.28 -26.94 -23.53
CA TRP A 486 -0.95 -27.57 -22.26
C TRP A 486 -2.05 -27.37 -21.22
N LEU A 487 -2.57 -26.14 -21.06
CA LEU A 487 -3.66 -25.82 -20.14
C LEU A 487 -4.93 -26.64 -20.46
N LYS A 488 -5.31 -26.74 -21.73
CA LYS A 488 -6.47 -27.54 -22.17
C LYS A 488 -6.34 -29.01 -21.83
N ASN A 489 -5.13 -29.56 -21.93
CA ASN A 489 -4.87 -30.98 -21.76
C ASN A 489 -4.63 -31.37 -20.29
N ASN A 490 -4.08 -30.45 -19.48
CA ASN A 490 -3.57 -30.78 -18.15
C ASN A 490 -4.24 -30.01 -17.00
N ALA A 491 -4.74 -28.80 -17.23
CA ALA A 491 -5.25 -27.94 -16.16
C ALA A 491 -6.77 -28.10 -15.93
N PHE A 492 -7.56 -28.34 -16.99
CA PHE A 492 -9.02 -28.43 -16.89
C PHE A 492 -9.53 -29.88 -16.83
N ASP A 493 -10.20 -30.23 -15.73
CA ASP A 493 -10.92 -31.49 -15.58
C ASP A 493 -12.31 -31.38 -16.20
N ARG A 494 -12.44 -31.79 -17.47
CA ARG A 494 -13.71 -31.77 -18.22
C ARG A 494 -14.83 -32.59 -17.56
N LYS A 495 -14.50 -33.65 -16.81
CA LYS A 495 -15.51 -34.49 -16.17
C LYS A 495 -16.14 -33.78 -14.97
N ARG A 496 -15.34 -32.97 -14.27
CA ARG A 496 -15.76 -32.23 -13.08
C ARG A 496 -16.08 -30.76 -13.35
N GLY A 497 -15.82 -30.27 -14.56
CA GLY A 497 -16.07 -28.88 -14.96
C GLY A 497 -15.22 -27.87 -14.18
N ARG A 498 -13.99 -28.22 -13.80
CA ARG A 498 -13.15 -27.36 -12.94
C ARG A 498 -11.69 -27.32 -13.36
N LEU A 499 -10.99 -26.28 -12.91
CA LEU A 499 -9.52 -26.23 -12.95
C LEU A 499 -8.90 -26.96 -11.77
N ASN A 500 -7.73 -27.53 -12.05
CA ASN A 500 -6.83 -28.16 -11.10
C ASN A 500 -5.68 -27.20 -10.77
N ARG A 501 -5.10 -27.29 -9.57
CA ARG A 501 -3.94 -26.48 -9.19
C ARG A 501 -2.72 -26.72 -10.10
N GLY A 502 -2.58 -27.92 -10.64
CA GLY A 502 -1.49 -28.25 -11.54
C GLY A 502 -1.62 -29.61 -12.21
N LYS A 503 -0.65 -29.95 -13.08
CA LYS A 503 -0.62 -31.25 -13.75
C LYS A 503 -0.43 -32.38 -12.74
N GLY A 504 -1.40 -33.30 -12.70
CA GLY A 504 -1.43 -34.39 -11.72
C GLY A 504 -1.77 -33.95 -10.30
N ASP A 505 -2.18 -32.69 -10.11
CA ASP A 505 -2.52 -32.13 -8.80
C ASP A 505 -3.96 -31.57 -8.81
N ALA A 506 -4.88 -32.41 -8.35
CA ALA A 506 -6.30 -32.10 -8.29
C ALA A 506 -6.68 -31.16 -7.13
N THR A 507 -5.73 -30.64 -6.35
CA THR A 507 -6.00 -29.66 -5.29
C THR A 507 -6.76 -28.47 -5.85
N ILE A 508 -7.71 -27.94 -5.07
CA ILE A 508 -8.50 -26.75 -5.44
C ILE A 508 -7.71 -25.51 -5.01
N ALA A 509 -7.50 -24.58 -5.94
CA ALA A 509 -6.86 -23.30 -5.71
C ALA A 509 -7.70 -22.22 -6.40
N THR A 510 -8.26 -21.29 -5.62
CA THR A 510 -9.20 -20.27 -6.08
C THR A 510 -8.61 -19.35 -7.16
N ASP A 511 -7.35 -18.96 -7.00
CA ASP A 511 -6.58 -18.17 -7.97
C ASP A 511 -6.67 -18.72 -9.41
N THR A 512 -6.59 -20.05 -9.58
CA THR A 512 -6.67 -20.68 -10.90
C THR A 512 -7.98 -20.38 -11.62
N PHE A 513 -9.09 -20.23 -10.89
CA PHE A 513 -10.39 -19.88 -11.47
C PHE A 513 -10.42 -18.41 -11.91
N ALA A 514 -9.96 -17.49 -11.05
CA ALA A 514 -9.87 -16.07 -11.39
C ALA A 514 -8.94 -15.82 -12.58
N TRP A 515 -7.78 -16.47 -12.61
CA TRP A 515 -6.75 -16.33 -13.63
C TRP A 515 -7.08 -16.95 -14.96
N ALA A 516 -7.86 -18.04 -14.99
CA ALA A 516 -8.39 -18.51 -16.27
C ALA A 516 -9.27 -17.44 -16.94
N ILE A 517 -10.14 -16.80 -16.16
CA ILE A 517 -11.02 -15.73 -16.66
C ILE A 517 -10.20 -14.51 -17.09
N ALA A 518 -9.22 -14.10 -16.28
CA ALA A 518 -8.42 -12.90 -16.54
C ALA A 518 -7.39 -13.05 -17.68
N ALA A 519 -6.72 -14.21 -17.78
CA ALA A 519 -5.67 -14.47 -18.76
C ALA A 519 -6.22 -14.92 -20.12
N ILE A 520 -7.16 -15.87 -20.14
CA ILE A 520 -7.68 -16.46 -21.39
C ILE A 520 -8.86 -15.65 -21.93
N GLY A 521 -9.70 -15.13 -21.02
CA GLY A 521 -10.93 -14.43 -21.36
C GLY A 521 -12.14 -15.37 -21.50
N PRO A 522 -13.35 -14.95 -21.08
CA PRO A 522 -14.54 -15.80 -21.08
C PRO A 522 -14.91 -16.37 -22.45
N LYS A 523 -14.71 -15.58 -23.51
CA LYS A 523 -15.05 -15.98 -24.89
C LYS A 523 -14.22 -17.20 -25.34
N LEU A 524 -12.89 -17.11 -25.24
CA LEU A 524 -11.99 -18.17 -25.70
C LEU A 524 -12.09 -19.41 -24.81
N LEU A 525 -12.32 -19.24 -23.51
CA LEU A 525 -12.65 -20.34 -22.61
C LEU A 525 -13.87 -21.12 -23.12
N LYS A 526 -14.97 -20.42 -23.38
CA LYS A 526 -16.22 -21.02 -23.86
C LYS A 526 -16.04 -21.72 -25.21
N GLU A 527 -15.36 -21.09 -26.16
CA GLU A 527 -15.03 -21.67 -27.48
C GLU A 527 -14.17 -22.94 -27.36
N SER A 528 -13.38 -23.05 -26.29
CA SER A 528 -12.51 -24.20 -26.02
C SER A 528 -13.17 -25.29 -25.16
N GLY A 529 -14.47 -25.17 -24.87
CA GLY A 529 -15.23 -26.12 -24.06
C GLY A 529 -15.02 -25.99 -22.55
N MET A 530 -14.52 -24.83 -22.09
CA MET A 530 -14.38 -24.48 -20.68
C MET A 530 -15.42 -23.39 -20.37
N ASP A 531 -16.55 -23.75 -19.76
CA ASP A 531 -17.61 -22.77 -19.50
C ASP A 531 -17.18 -21.78 -18.40
N PRO A 532 -17.03 -20.48 -18.70
CA PRO A 532 -16.56 -19.50 -17.73
C PRO A 532 -17.57 -19.28 -16.59
N ASP A 533 -18.87 -19.46 -16.83
CA ASP A 533 -19.88 -19.34 -15.77
C ASP A 533 -19.72 -20.49 -14.77
N GLN A 534 -19.51 -21.72 -15.26
CA GLN A 534 -19.27 -22.90 -14.42
C GLN A 534 -17.98 -22.80 -13.61
N ILE A 535 -16.93 -22.19 -14.16
CA ILE A 535 -15.67 -21.96 -13.44
C ILE A 535 -15.90 -21.05 -12.23
N ILE A 536 -16.66 -19.96 -12.39
CA ILE A 536 -17.00 -19.06 -11.28
C ILE A 536 -17.92 -19.76 -10.26
N ASP A 537 -18.96 -20.46 -10.73
CA ASP A 537 -19.89 -21.19 -9.87
C ASP A 537 -19.15 -22.26 -9.04
N PHE A 538 -18.16 -22.93 -9.62
CA PHE A 538 -17.33 -23.91 -8.92
C PHE A 538 -16.49 -23.24 -7.81
N ALA A 539 -15.87 -22.09 -8.11
CA ALA A 539 -15.10 -21.32 -7.14
C ALA A 539 -15.96 -20.90 -5.95
N GLU A 540 -17.16 -20.37 -6.21
CA GLU A 540 -18.08 -19.98 -5.15
C GLU A 540 -18.59 -21.17 -4.34
N THR A 541 -18.88 -22.30 -4.99
CA THR A 541 -19.38 -23.49 -4.29
C THR A 541 -18.34 -24.07 -3.34
N ASN A 542 -17.05 -23.99 -3.67
CA ASN A 542 -16.00 -24.72 -2.95
C ASN A 542 -15.04 -23.83 -2.15
N CYS A 543 -14.95 -22.54 -2.47
CA CYS A 543 -13.94 -21.64 -1.88
C CYS A 543 -14.56 -20.41 -1.20
N LEU A 544 -15.86 -20.15 -1.39
CA LEU A 544 -16.56 -19.09 -0.67
C LEU A 544 -16.63 -19.42 0.83
N VAL A 545 -16.33 -18.42 1.65
CA VAL A 545 -16.40 -18.54 3.10
C VAL A 545 -16.94 -17.26 3.70
N THR A 546 -17.75 -17.41 4.75
CA THR A 546 -18.13 -16.34 5.66
C THR A 546 -17.54 -16.63 7.02
N THR A 547 -16.77 -15.69 7.58
CA THR A 547 -16.05 -15.87 8.84
C THR A 547 -16.03 -14.59 9.67
N SER A 548 -15.76 -14.72 10.97
CA SER A 548 -15.59 -13.56 11.86
C SER A 548 -14.16 -13.03 11.72
N TYR A 549 -14.03 -11.73 11.50
CA TYR A 549 -12.75 -11.03 11.42
C TYR A 549 -12.62 -10.05 12.58
N LYS A 550 -11.63 -10.29 13.43
CA LYS A 550 -11.28 -9.40 14.53
C LYS A 550 -10.38 -8.27 14.04
N ARG A 551 -10.94 -7.07 13.93
CA ARG A 551 -10.21 -5.89 13.49
C ARG A 551 -9.17 -5.46 14.53
N PRO A 552 -8.09 -4.77 14.11
CA PRO A 552 -7.13 -4.13 15.02
C PRO A 552 -7.73 -3.19 16.08
N SER A 553 -8.92 -2.64 15.81
CA SER A 553 -9.70 -1.78 16.71
C SER A 553 -10.34 -2.55 17.86
N GLY A 554 -10.42 -3.89 17.78
CA GLY A 554 -11.09 -4.77 18.74
C GLY A 554 -12.54 -5.11 18.38
N GLU A 555 -13.05 -4.58 17.26
CA GLU A 555 -14.37 -4.90 16.71
C GLU A 555 -14.32 -6.22 15.96
N ASP A 556 -15.31 -7.09 16.19
CA ASP A 556 -15.50 -8.32 15.43
C ASP A 556 -16.58 -8.07 14.36
N ILE A 557 -16.24 -8.29 13.09
CA ILE A 557 -17.15 -8.13 11.96
C ILE A 557 -17.25 -9.41 11.14
N GLU A 558 -18.41 -9.66 10.56
CA GLU A 558 -18.59 -10.75 9.59
C GLU A 558 -18.03 -10.33 8.24
N ILE A 559 -17.13 -11.15 7.68
CA ILE A 559 -16.57 -10.98 6.33
C ILE A 559 -16.93 -12.18 5.48
N THR A 560 -17.40 -11.92 4.27
CA THR A 560 -17.58 -12.94 3.23
C THR A 560 -16.58 -12.73 2.09
N GLY A 561 -15.92 -13.79 1.67
CA GLY A 561 -14.97 -13.73 0.56
C GLY A 561 -14.46 -15.12 0.21
N PHE A 562 -13.29 -15.20 -0.41
CA PHE A 562 -12.75 -16.46 -0.88
C PHE A 562 -11.54 -16.88 -0.05
N ASP A 563 -11.51 -18.17 0.27
CA ASP A 563 -10.36 -18.86 0.85
C ASP A 563 -9.31 -19.14 -0.23
N PHE A 564 -8.12 -19.55 0.18
CA PHE A 564 -7.09 -20.09 -0.69
C PHE A 564 -7.50 -21.42 -1.35
N GLY A 565 -8.56 -22.07 -0.88
CA GLY A 565 -9.02 -23.31 -1.49
C GLY A 565 -10.22 -23.86 -0.76
N LYS A 566 -10.37 -25.18 -0.80
CA LYS A 566 -11.47 -25.86 -0.10
C LYS A 566 -11.16 -26.01 1.39
N PHE A 567 -12.01 -25.49 2.28
CA PHE A 567 -11.70 -25.41 3.71
C PHE A 567 -12.35 -26.48 4.59
N GLU A 568 -13.33 -27.29 4.13
CA GLU A 568 -14.09 -28.21 5.00
C GLU A 568 -13.24 -29.24 5.76
N HIS A 569 -11.98 -29.45 5.37
CA HIS A 569 -11.05 -30.37 6.02
C HIS A 569 -9.79 -29.69 6.58
N MET A 570 -9.78 -28.36 6.62
CA MET A 570 -8.64 -27.59 7.13
C MET A 570 -8.80 -27.35 8.64
N PRO A 571 -7.80 -27.68 9.48
CA PRO A 571 -7.88 -27.49 10.93
C PRO A 571 -8.14 -26.04 11.37
N ARG A 572 -7.70 -25.06 10.56
CA ARG A 572 -7.91 -23.62 10.78
C ARG A 572 -9.33 -23.13 10.48
N GLY A 573 -10.19 -23.98 9.93
CA GLY A 573 -11.47 -23.57 9.36
C GLY A 573 -11.29 -22.65 8.16
N GLY A 574 -12.38 -22.03 7.72
CA GLY A 574 -12.36 -21.13 6.56
C GLY A 574 -11.82 -19.74 6.90
N ILE A 575 -11.01 -19.18 6.00
CA ILE A 575 -10.42 -17.85 6.08
C ILE A 575 -10.66 -17.08 4.79
N VAL A 576 -10.82 -15.76 4.87
CA VAL A 576 -10.89 -14.91 3.68
C VAL A 576 -9.49 -14.38 3.36
N SER A 577 -9.00 -14.67 2.17
CA SER A 577 -7.77 -14.10 1.59
C SER A 577 -8.12 -12.79 0.89
N THR A 578 -7.44 -11.71 1.24
CA THR A 578 -7.71 -10.40 0.61
C THR A 578 -7.25 -10.40 -0.85
N GLU A 579 -6.09 -11.00 -1.11
CA GLU A 579 -5.56 -11.18 -2.46
C GLU A 579 -6.53 -11.98 -3.33
N TRP A 580 -6.91 -13.20 -2.91
CA TRP A 580 -7.65 -14.11 -3.78
C TRP A 580 -9.11 -13.68 -3.95
N THR A 581 -9.68 -13.03 -2.92
CA THR A 581 -10.99 -12.36 -3.06
C THR A 581 -10.92 -11.21 -4.05
N ALA A 582 -9.87 -10.39 -4.02
CA ALA A 582 -9.71 -9.28 -4.97
C ALA A 582 -9.48 -9.79 -6.41
N GLN A 583 -8.73 -10.88 -6.60
CA GLN A 583 -8.61 -11.56 -7.89
C GLN A 583 -9.97 -12.03 -8.41
N MET A 584 -10.81 -12.61 -7.54
CA MET A 584 -12.20 -12.97 -7.90
C MET A 584 -13.03 -11.74 -8.27
N VAL A 585 -12.89 -10.60 -7.57
CA VAL A 585 -13.56 -9.34 -7.97
C VAL A 585 -13.16 -8.91 -9.38
N VAL A 586 -11.87 -9.00 -9.73
CA VAL A 586 -11.39 -8.72 -11.10
C VAL A 586 -12.04 -9.67 -12.10
N ALA A 587 -12.09 -10.97 -11.82
CA ALA A 587 -12.73 -11.95 -12.68
C ALA A 587 -14.24 -11.70 -12.86
N LEU A 588 -14.96 -11.37 -11.79
CA LEU A 588 -16.38 -11.02 -11.83
C LEU A 588 -16.64 -9.77 -12.69
N LYS A 589 -15.78 -8.76 -12.62
CA LYS A 589 -15.86 -7.56 -13.47
C LYS A 589 -15.58 -7.86 -14.94
N ILE A 590 -14.74 -8.85 -15.24
CA ILE A 590 -14.54 -9.35 -16.61
C ILE A 590 -15.80 -10.08 -17.10
N MET A 591 -16.42 -10.90 -16.25
CA MET A 591 -17.67 -11.59 -16.56
C MET A 591 -18.83 -10.62 -16.77
N GLU A 592 -18.94 -9.57 -15.97
CA GLU A 592 -19.89 -8.47 -16.18
C GLU A 592 -19.76 -7.90 -17.60
N LYS A 593 -18.55 -7.48 -18.00
CA LYS A 593 -18.28 -6.92 -19.33
C LYS A 593 -18.58 -7.92 -20.45
N TYR A 594 -18.27 -9.19 -20.24
CA TYR A 594 -18.54 -10.26 -21.21
C TYR A 594 -20.03 -10.45 -21.46
N HIS A 595 -20.83 -10.58 -20.39
CA HIS A 595 -22.28 -10.75 -20.52
C HIS A 595 -23.00 -9.51 -21.04
N LYS A 596 -22.49 -8.32 -20.69
CA LYS A 596 -22.90 -7.07 -21.35
C LYS A 596 -22.68 -7.12 -22.86
N GLY A 597 -21.52 -7.61 -23.31
CA GLY A 597 -21.22 -7.80 -24.74
C GLY A 597 -22.10 -8.82 -25.45
N LEU A 598 -22.68 -9.76 -24.70
CA LEU A 598 -23.68 -10.72 -25.19
C LEU A 598 -25.13 -10.19 -25.12
N ASN A 599 -25.35 -8.98 -24.61
CA ASN A 599 -26.66 -8.42 -24.27
C ASN A 599 -27.45 -9.26 -23.24
N ASP A 600 -26.75 -10.03 -22.39
CA ASP A 600 -27.34 -10.73 -21.24
C ASP A 600 -27.30 -9.80 -20.02
N TYR A 601 -28.23 -8.85 -19.98
CA TYR A 601 -28.33 -7.85 -18.90
C TYR A 601 -28.62 -8.46 -17.52
N THR A 602 -29.21 -9.67 -17.49
CA THR A 602 -29.48 -10.40 -16.24
C THR A 602 -28.17 -10.87 -15.63
N LYS A 603 -27.31 -11.53 -16.43
CA LYS A 603 -25.99 -11.95 -15.97
C LYS A 603 -25.03 -10.78 -15.76
N GLU A 604 -25.10 -9.74 -16.58
CA GLU A 604 -24.35 -8.49 -16.35
C GLU A 604 -24.63 -7.96 -14.93
N LYS A 605 -25.91 -7.74 -14.59
CA LYS A 605 -26.31 -7.22 -13.28
C LYS A 605 -25.89 -8.16 -12.14
N TYR A 606 -25.99 -9.47 -12.35
CA TYR A 606 -25.59 -10.49 -11.39
C TYR A 606 -24.09 -10.42 -11.06
N TYR A 607 -23.22 -10.45 -12.07
CA TYR A 607 -21.78 -10.40 -11.88
C TYR A 607 -21.33 -9.05 -11.32
N LYS A 608 -21.94 -7.94 -11.77
CA LYS A 608 -21.70 -6.62 -11.20
C LYS A 608 -21.97 -6.59 -9.69
N ARG A 609 -23.15 -7.06 -9.27
CA ARG A 609 -23.54 -7.08 -7.84
C ARG A 609 -22.57 -7.89 -6.98
N LYS A 610 -22.14 -9.04 -7.48
CA LYS A 610 -21.14 -9.87 -6.79
C LYS A 610 -19.79 -9.17 -6.68
N ALA A 611 -19.32 -8.55 -7.77
CA ALA A 611 -18.08 -7.81 -7.75
C ALA A 611 -18.12 -6.67 -6.72
N ASP A 612 -19.21 -5.89 -6.70
CA ASP A 612 -19.37 -4.79 -5.75
C ASP A 612 -19.48 -5.29 -4.30
N PHE A 613 -20.20 -6.40 -4.08
CA PHE A 613 -20.33 -7.05 -2.78
C PHE A 613 -18.96 -7.47 -2.22
N TYR A 614 -18.21 -8.28 -2.95
CA TYR A 614 -16.92 -8.76 -2.49
C TYR A 614 -15.88 -7.65 -2.37
N LEU A 615 -15.97 -6.60 -3.19
CA LEU A 615 -15.14 -5.41 -3.01
C LEU A 615 -15.46 -4.69 -1.70
N SER A 616 -16.74 -4.54 -1.38
CA SER A 616 -17.18 -3.96 -0.10
C SER A 616 -16.73 -4.82 1.08
N GLU A 617 -16.76 -6.14 0.98
CA GLU A 617 -16.23 -7.06 1.99
C GLU A 617 -14.72 -6.86 2.22
N LEU A 618 -13.95 -6.68 1.15
CA LEU A 618 -12.51 -6.35 1.24
C LEU A 618 -12.29 -5.02 1.93
N GLU A 619 -13.06 -3.99 1.57
CA GLU A 619 -12.91 -2.65 2.17
C GLU A 619 -13.18 -2.66 3.68
N LYS A 620 -14.09 -3.51 4.18
CA LYS A 620 -14.28 -3.70 5.64
C LYS A 620 -13.03 -4.21 6.35
N MET A 621 -12.18 -4.95 5.64
CA MET A 621 -10.91 -5.48 6.16
C MET A 621 -9.79 -4.44 6.18
N VAL A 622 -10.00 -3.22 5.67
CA VAL A 622 -8.96 -2.17 5.69
C VAL A 622 -8.56 -1.86 7.13
N ILE A 623 -7.25 -1.97 7.37
CA ILE A 623 -6.59 -1.67 8.62
C ILE A 623 -5.80 -0.37 8.50
N ILE A 624 -5.54 0.24 9.65
CA ILE A 624 -4.67 1.40 9.76
C ILE A 624 -3.24 0.90 9.87
N SER A 625 -2.35 1.39 9.00
CA SER A 625 -0.93 1.10 9.07
C SER A 625 -0.35 1.34 10.49
N PRO A 626 0.31 0.33 11.09
CA PRO A 626 0.83 0.43 12.45
C PRO A 626 2.16 1.20 12.56
N SER A 627 2.97 1.29 11.51
CA SER A 627 4.32 1.87 11.60
C SER A 627 4.34 3.39 11.48
N LYS A 628 5.54 3.97 11.59
CA LYS A 628 5.76 5.38 11.26
C LYS A 628 5.90 5.66 9.78
N VAL A 629 6.35 4.66 9.03
CA VAL A 629 6.55 4.79 7.57
C VAL A 629 5.20 4.90 6.90
N GLY A 630 4.24 4.03 7.24
CA GLY A 630 2.92 4.05 6.60
C GLY A 630 1.97 5.15 7.06
N GLN A 631 2.34 6.02 8.01
CA GLN A 631 1.60 7.25 8.38
C GLN A 631 0.10 7.05 8.69
N GLY A 632 -0.29 5.84 9.12
CA GLY A 632 -1.68 5.50 9.38
C GLY A 632 -2.56 5.43 8.12
N GLU A 633 -1.96 5.42 6.92
CA GLU A 633 -2.66 5.13 5.67
C GLU A 633 -3.33 3.75 5.75
N GLY A 634 -4.43 3.58 5.02
CA GLY A 634 -5.18 2.34 4.93
C GLY A 634 -4.39 1.29 4.15
N CYS A 635 -4.37 0.06 4.64
CA CYS A 635 -3.85 -1.09 3.92
C CYS A 635 -4.66 -2.34 4.26
N LEU A 636 -4.47 -3.41 3.50
CA LEU A 636 -5.15 -4.67 3.77
C LEU A 636 -4.22 -5.68 4.46
N PRO A 637 -4.75 -6.48 5.39
CA PRO A 637 -4.07 -7.67 5.84
C PRO A 637 -4.03 -8.71 4.72
N TYR A 638 -3.23 -9.75 4.86
CA TYR A 638 -3.18 -10.83 3.87
C TYR A 638 -4.42 -11.74 3.94
N ALA A 639 -4.92 -11.99 5.16
CA ALA A 639 -6.10 -12.83 5.40
C ALA A 639 -6.81 -12.43 6.70
N THR A 640 -7.98 -13.00 6.96
CA THR A 640 -8.73 -12.79 8.21
C THR A 640 -8.08 -13.41 9.45
N GLN A 641 -7.15 -14.36 9.26
CA GLN A 641 -6.39 -14.99 10.34
C GLN A 641 -4.88 -14.82 10.09
N ASP A 642 -4.12 -14.52 11.15
CA ASP A 642 -2.67 -14.44 11.10
C ASP A 642 -2.01 -15.80 11.28
N ASN A 643 -0.84 -16.01 10.67
CA ASN A 643 -0.08 -17.27 10.75
C ASN A 643 -0.89 -18.54 10.39
N ALA A 644 -1.95 -18.38 9.59
CA ALA A 644 -2.82 -19.46 9.15
C ALA A 644 -2.18 -20.22 7.98
N ASP A 645 -2.27 -21.55 7.99
CA ASP A 645 -1.82 -22.40 6.88
C ASP A 645 -2.65 -22.11 5.62
N THR A 646 -2.04 -21.74 4.50
CA THR A 646 -2.81 -21.45 3.28
C THR A 646 -3.34 -22.72 2.61
N GLY A 647 -2.82 -23.91 2.96
CA GLY A 647 -3.11 -25.15 2.25
C GLY A 647 -2.25 -25.34 0.99
N HIS A 648 -1.35 -24.40 0.71
CA HIS A 648 -0.48 -24.42 -0.47
C HIS A 648 1.01 -24.49 -0.15
N GLY A 649 1.36 -24.77 1.10
CA GLY A 649 2.75 -24.98 1.53
C GLY A 649 3.42 -23.78 2.19
N TRP A 650 2.68 -22.69 2.42
CA TRP A 650 3.12 -21.56 3.24
C TRP A 650 2.02 -21.12 4.21
N LYS A 651 2.35 -20.15 5.06
CA LYS A 651 1.41 -19.56 6.02
C LYS A 651 1.18 -18.08 5.71
N ALA A 652 0.00 -17.59 6.04
CA ALA A 652 -0.25 -16.15 6.11
C ALA A 652 0.75 -15.49 7.08
N PRO A 653 1.14 -14.22 6.84
CA PRO A 653 1.98 -13.47 7.76
C PRO A 653 1.42 -13.46 9.19
N ALA A 654 2.32 -13.40 10.17
CA ALA A 654 1.96 -13.27 11.58
C ALA A 654 1.57 -11.83 11.92
N GLY A 655 0.71 -11.66 12.92
CA GLY A 655 0.32 -10.35 13.46
C GLY A 655 -1.02 -9.86 12.94
N SER A 656 -1.91 -9.52 13.88
CA SER A 656 -3.27 -9.00 13.60
C SER A 656 -3.31 -7.58 13.02
N ARG A 657 -2.15 -6.92 12.85
CA ARG A 657 -2.02 -5.57 12.28
C ARG A 657 -1.07 -5.55 11.08
N THR A 658 -0.84 -6.70 10.46
CA THR A 658 0.15 -6.82 9.40
C THR A 658 -0.45 -6.38 8.06
N GLY A 659 0.10 -5.31 7.47
CA GLY A 659 -0.27 -4.86 6.14
C GLY A 659 0.42 -5.71 5.05
N SER A 660 -0.27 -5.98 3.95
CA SER A 660 0.23 -6.79 2.83
C SER A 660 0.22 -5.99 1.53
N THR A 661 1.36 -5.99 0.83
CA THR A 661 1.47 -5.38 -0.50
C THR A 661 0.61 -6.09 -1.53
N ALA A 662 0.54 -7.43 -1.52
CA ALA A 662 -0.32 -8.19 -2.43
C ALA A 662 -1.81 -7.88 -2.21
N GLY A 663 -2.29 -8.02 -0.97
CA GLY A 663 -3.69 -7.73 -0.63
C GLY A 663 -4.09 -6.29 -0.98
N THR A 664 -3.24 -5.33 -0.65
CA THR A 664 -3.50 -3.90 -0.93
C THR A 664 -3.46 -3.60 -2.44
N SER A 665 -2.49 -4.14 -3.19
CA SER A 665 -2.38 -3.91 -4.63
C SER A 665 -3.55 -4.50 -5.40
N TYR A 666 -3.96 -5.72 -5.10
CA TYR A 666 -5.10 -6.33 -5.80
C TYR A 666 -6.41 -5.65 -5.50
N THR A 667 -6.63 -5.12 -4.29
CA THR A 667 -7.82 -4.32 -4.02
C THR A 667 -7.80 -3.01 -4.82
N ILE A 668 -6.64 -2.35 -4.99
CA ILE A 668 -6.53 -1.22 -5.91
C ILE A 668 -6.90 -1.65 -7.33
N PHE A 669 -6.41 -2.80 -7.82
CA PHE A 669 -6.74 -3.30 -9.15
C PHE A 669 -8.23 -3.56 -9.31
N ALA A 670 -8.82 -4.22 -8.31
CA ALA A 670 -10.24 -4.52 -8.24
C ALA A 670 -11.07 -3.22 -8.27
N SER A 671 -10.76 -2.23 -7.44
CA SER A 671 -11.47 -0.93 -7.42
C SER A 671 -11.35 -0.19 -8.75
N CYS A 672 -10.17 -0.21 -9.38
CA CYS A 672 -9.92 0.46 -10.65
C CYS A 672 -10.38 -0.32 -11.90
N ASN A 673 -11.03 -1.48 -11.74
CA ASN A 673 -11.41 -2.38 -12.85
C ASN A 673 -10.22 -2.79 -13.74
N TYR A 674 -9.04 -2.92 -13.15
CA TYR A 674 -7.78 -3.21 -13.82
C TYR A 674 -7.57 -4.72 -13.96
N ASN A 675 -7.35 -5.19 -15.20
CA ASN A 675 -6.92 -6.56 -15.45
C ASN A 675 -5.39 -6.57 -15.60
N PRO A 676 -4.63 -7.12 -14.62
CA PRO A 676 -3.18 -7.14 -14.68
C PRO A 676 -2.62 -8.10 -15.75
N LEU A 677 -3.45 -8.97 -16.34
CA LEU A 677 -3.04 -9.95 -17.34
C LEU A 677 -3.37 -9.53 -18.78
N MET A 678 -3.61 -8.23 -19.01
CA MET A 678 -3.82 -7.62 -20.34
C MET A 678 -3.07 -6.27 -20.46
N LEU A 679 -2.85 -5.78 -21.69
CA LEU A 679 -2.20 -4.48 -21.99
C LEU A 679 -3.16 -3.28 -22.02
#